data_AF-A0A0S8GQ90-F1
#
_entry.id   AF-A0A0S8GQ90-F1
#
_cell.length_a   1.000
_cell.length_b   1.000
_cell.length_c   1.000
_cell.angle_alpha   90.00
_cell.angle_beta   90.00
_cell.angle_gamma   90.00
#
_symmetry.space_group_name_H-M   'P 1'
#
loop_
_entity.id
_entity.type
_entity.pdbx_description
1 polymer ?
#
loop_
_entity_poly.entity_id
_entity_poly.type
_entity_poly.pdbx_seq_one_letter_code
_entity_poly.pdbx_strand_id
1 'polypeptide(L)'
;MDISELNWGDYYCELIISDPCALNSPQMVNISLHVIGPIIELSETEFEFTAPIYDPNTFDEVLIIRNIGGGTLNWQISHDSNWLKAEPSSGSLTRSDPEEMITLNVDKSGLNIGFYNCRLTISDPCALNSPQYVAIQLHVCIPGNKYVPSEFLTIQAAINAAGDGDIITVADGIYTGPGNRKIDFKNKAVTVRSAVGPQNCIIDLQGHHGFYFQSGEEPNSVLDGFTITNGFSSYGSGICIKDSSPTIRNCIITGNQAGICGGLYGSNSSPKIISCTFSNNTADYGSGASFYFGRPELLNCTFNENQATDSGGGLYLCDSDAVILLCTFNNNTANYGGGTLFSISAPTIFDCHFISNQANTSGGGLYSFSSDPIISHCTISDNSANYGGGSLSYNSSFWIFNSLFHSNQATKNGGALYNEENNLYMFNCTFSKNIAANGLALACDSLGGNPSRHEISNCIIWDGGNEIWNNDGSMFSITYSDVQGGWLDLGNIDIDPCFVDVANNDYHLQSHGWRWDANMERWTWDYVTSRCIDAGNPGSLLGGEFLTLPEDPANKWGKNLRVNMGVYGGTAQASIAPIGWSLRADLNNDGTVNLLDYAHQLQDWYKKESALPGDLNRDGSVAFLDLYLLILDWLTHTTWCK
;
A
#
# COMPACT_ATOMS: atom_id res chain seq x y z
N MET A 1 56.12 -10.09 30.90
CA MET A 1 57.11 -9.88 29.83
C MET A 1 56.46 -8.90 28.88
N ASP A 2 57.01 -7.70 28.77
CA ASP A 2 56.49 -6.71 27.83
C ASP A 2 56.96 -7.11 26.43
N ILE A 3 56.03 -7.32 25.51
CA ILE A 3 56.29 -7.73 24.12
C ILE A 3 55.89 -6.65 23.11
N SER A 4 55.56 -5.45 23.58
CA SER A 4 54.98 -4.38 22.76
C SER A 4 55.91 -3.82 21.68
N GLU A 5 57.24 -3.98 21.84
CA GLU A 5 58.26 -3.52 20.86
C GLU A 5 58.93 -4.68 20.09
N LEU A 6 58.49 -5.93 20.28
CA LEU A 6 59.09 -7.08 19.63
C LEU A 6 58.33 -7.44 18.34
N ASN A 7 59.06 -7.58 17.23
CA ASN A 7 58.53 -8.22 16.01
C ASN A 7 58.22 -9.70 16.27
N TRP A 8 57.45 -10.36 15.40
CA TRP A 8 57.25 -11.81 15.49
C TRP A 8 58.56 -12.56 15.25
N GLY A 9 58.72 -13.70 15.92
CA GLY A 9 59.94 -14.52 15.84
C GLY A 9 60.40 -15.08 17.17
N ASP A 10 61.52 -15.78 17.12
CA ASP A 10 62.17 -16.37 18.28
C ASP A 10 63.17 -15.40 18.90
N TYR A 11 62.97 -15.10 20.18
CA TYR A 11 63.87 -14.31 20.99
C TYR A 11 64.54 -15.19 22.04
N TYR A 12 65.84 -14.98 22.19
CA TYR A 12 66.65 -15.70 23.16
C TYR A 12 67.35 -14.69 24.06
N CYS A 13 67.25 -14.88 25.37
CA CYS A 13 68.09 -14.15 26.32
C CYS A 13 68.66 -15.11 27.36
N GLU A 14 69.82 -14.75 27.89
CA GLU A 14 70.52 -15.55 28.88
C GLU A 14 70.51 -14.79 30.21
N LEU A 15 69.89 -15.39 31.23
CA LEU A 15 69.91 -14.86 32.58
C LEU A 15 71.15 -15.40 33.28
N ILE A 16 72.06 -14.49 33.65
CA ILE A 16 73.26 -14.82 34.40
C ILE A 16 72.97 -14.63 35.89
N ILE A 17 72.99 -15.72 36.65
CA ILE A 17 72.88 -15.68 38.11
C ILE A 17 74.26 -15.91 38.71
N SER A 18 74.78 -14.88 39.38
CA SER A 18 76.11 -14.91 39.99
C SER A 18 76.07 -14.62 41.49
N ASP A 19 76.74 -15.47 42.27
CA ASP A 19 77.11 -15.22 43.67
C ASP A 19 78.63 -15.35 43.82
N PRO A 20 79.35 -14.37 44.41
CA PRO A 20 80.81 -14.42 44.55
C PRO A 20 81.35 -15.60 45.37
N CYS A 21 80.50 -16.20 46.21
CA CYS A 21 80.86 -17.27 47.15
C CYS A 21 80.40 -18.66 46.68
N ALA A 22 79.61 -18.75 45.60
CA ALA A 22 79.13 -20.03 45.08
C ALA A 22 80.14 -20.64 44.09
N LEU A 23 80.57 -21.88 44.34
CA LEU A 23 81.56 -22.59 43.50
C LEU A 23 81.08 -22.87 42.07
N ASN A 24 79.76 -22.87 41.83
CA ASN A 24 79.14 -23.08 40.52
C ASN A 24 78.64 -21.76 39.89
N SER A 25 79.17 -20.62 40.30
CA SER A 25 78.80 -19.30 39.79
C SER A 25 79.72 -18.82 38.65
N PRO A 26 79.18 -18.20 37.59
CA PRO A 26 77.76 -17.97 37.33
C PRO A 26 77.05 -19.20 36.74
N GLN A 27 75.76 -19.35 37.02
CA GLN A 27 74.87 -20.24 36.26
C GLN A 27 74.14 -19.44 35.17
N MET A 28 74.02 -20.05 33.99
CA MET A 28 73.33 -19.48 32.85
C MET A 28 71.98 -20.17 32.68
N VAL A 29 70.91 -19.38 32.59
CA VAL A 29 69.56 -19.89 32.28
C VAL A 29 69.13 -19.32 30.94
N ASN A 30 68.94 -20.19 29.96
CA ASN A 30 68.44 -19.82 28.65
C ASN A 30 66.92 -19.60 28.72
N ILE A 31 66.48 -18.40 28.36
CA ILE A 31 65.08 -18.06 28.21
C ILE A 31 64.80 -17.94 26.70
N SER A 32 63.75 -18.62 26.24
CA SER A 32 63.23 -18.49 24.88
C SER A 32 61.83 -17.90 24.93
N LEU A 33 61.54 -16.99 24.01
CA LEU A 33 60.24 -16.38 23.79
C LEU A 33 59.89 -16.52 22.31
N HIS A 34 58.78 -17.19 22.00
CA HIS A 34 58.25 -17.27 20.64
C HIS A 34 57.08 -16.30 20.49
N VAL A 35 57.26 -15.26 19.68
CA VAL A 35 56.21 -14.27 19.39
C VAL A 35 55.50 -14.67 18.11
N ILE A 36 54.23 -15.06 18.22
CA ILE A 36 53.40 -15.54 17.11
C ILE A 36 52.88 -14.34 16.31
N GLY A 37 53.08 -14.35 14.98
CA GLY A 37 52.54 -13.34 14.06
C GLY A 37 51.05 -13.54 13.74
N PRO A 38 50.42 -12.60 13.01
CA PRO A 38 49.02 -12.73 12.61
C PRO A 38 48.81 -13.87 11.62
N ILE A 39 47.60 -14.43 11.61
CA ILE A 39 47.18 -15.52 10.71
C ILE A 39 45.79 -15.18 10.18
N ILE A 40 45.64 -15.18 8.86
CA ILE A 40 44.38 -14.90 8.17
C ILE A 40 43.50 -16.15 8.20
N GLU A 41 42.30 -16.06 8.76
CA GLU A 41 41.23 -17.05 8.57
C GLU A 41 40.09 -16.40 7.78
N LEU A 42 39.48 -17.17 6.88
CA LEU A 42 38.37 -16.73 6.03
C LEU A 42 37.14 -17.58 6.37
N SER A 43 35.95 -16.99 6.39
CA SER A 43 34.71 -17.75 6.59
C SER A 43 34.46 -18.75 5.47
N GLU A 44 34.82 -18.39 4.24
CA GLU A 44 34.63 -19.20 3.05
C GLU A 44 35.85 -19.07 2.13
N THR A 45 36.08 -20.10 1.31
CA THR A 45 37.16 -20.13 0.31
C THR A 45 36.64 -20.01 -1.13
N GLU A 46 35.32 -20.04 -1.31
CA GLU A 46 34.64 -19.93 -2.59
C GLU A 46 33.27 -19.26 -2.44
N PHE A 47 32.88 -18.42 -3.40
CA PHE A 47 31.51 -17.94 -3.58
C PHE A 47 31.08 -18.19 -5.02
N GLU A 48 29.83 -18.66 -5.19
CA GLU A 48 29.20 -18.86 -6.49
C GLU A 48 27.94 -17.98 -6.57
N PHE A 49 27.90 -17.14 -7.60
CA PHE A 49 26.79 -16.24 -7.90
C PHE A 49 26.13 -16.68 -9.21
N THR A 50 24.80 -16.80 -9.24
CA THR A 50 24.04 -16.99 -10.49
C THR A 50 23.22 -15.73 -10.73
N ALA A 51 23.38 -15.12 -11.91
CA ALA A 51 22.78 -13.83 -12.24
C ALA A 51 21.99 -13.92 -13.56
N PRO A 52 20.69 -14.22 -13.50
CA PRO A 52 19.79 -14.15 -14.64
C PRO A 52 19.84 -12.77 -15.31
N ILE A 53 19.78 -12.72 -16.64
CA ILE A 53 19.91 -11.44 -17.38
C ILE A 53 18.84 -10.40 -17.00
N TYR A 54 17.68 -10.82 -16.49
CA TYR A 54 16.55 -9.96 -16.14
C TYR A 54 16.49 -9.50 -14.67
N ASP A 55 17.39 -10.00 -13.81
CA ASP A 55 17.43 -9.62 -12.39
C ASP A 55 18.00 -8.22 -12.18
N PRO A 56 17.88 -7.65 -10.97
CA PRO A 56 18.60 -6.44 -10.58
C PRO A 56 20.08 -6.56 -10.96
N ASN A 57 20.68 -5.45 -11.42
CA ASN A 57 22.07 -5.48 -11.86
C ASN A 57 23.06 -5.73 -10.73
N THR A 58 22.64 -5.60 -9.46
CA THR A 58 23.52 -5.70 -8.30
C THR A 58 22.96 -6.63 -7.22
N PHE A 59 23.84 -7.39 -6.56
CA PHE A 59 23.52 -8.24 -5.40
C PHE A 59 24.76 -8.45 -4.52
N ASP A 60 24.55 -8.78 -3.25
CA ASP A 60 25.57 -8.73 -2.19
C ASP A 60 25.71 -10.07 -1.43
N GLU A 61 26.94 -10.43 -1.05
CA GLU A 61 27.26 -11.54 -0.12
C GLU A 61 28.27 -11.08 0.94
N VAL A 62 28.46 -11.85 2.02
CA VAL A 62 29.37 -11.46 3.13
C VAL A 62 30.53 -12.44 3.29
N LEU A 63 31.76 -11.92 3.26
CA LEU A 63 32.99 -12.60 3.65
C LEU A 63 33.44 -12.09 5.02
N ILE A 64 33.77 -13.00 5.95
CA ILE A 64 34.36 -12.63 7.25
C ILE A 64 35.85 -12.94 7.22
N ILE A 65 36.67 -11.96 7.56
CA ILE A 65 38.12 -12.12 7.78
C ILE A 65 38.37 -12.14 9.28
N ARG A 66 39.14 -13.12 9.77
CA ARG A 66 39.54 -13.21 11.18
C ARG A 66 41.06 -13.28 11.35
N ASN A 67 41.57 -12.66 12.42
CA ASN A 67 42.93 -12.88 12.89
C ASN A 67 42.94 -13.94 13.99
N ILE A 68 43.33 -15.17 13.64
CA ILE A 68 43.47 -16.29 14.59
C ILE A 68 44.89 -16.40 15.18
N GLY A 69 45.81 -15.54 14.76
CA GLY A 69 47.20 -15.49 15.20
C GLY A 69 47.45 -14.51 16.35
N GLY A 70 48.72 -14.12 16.52
CA GLY A 70 49.11 -13.02 17.40
C GLY A 70 49.21 -11.68 16.63
N GLY A 71 49.67 -10.63 17.31
CA GLY A 71 49.89 -9.32 16.66
C GLY A 71 48.62 -8.66 16.09
N THR A 72 48.82 -7.69 15.18
CA THR A 72 47.75 -6.99 14.46
C THR A 72 47.77 -7.44 13.00
N LEU A 73 46.60 -7.81 12.45
CA LEU A 73 46.43 -8.17 11.05
C LEU A 73 45.94 -6.95 10.26
N ASN A 74 46.82 -6.31 9.50
CA ASN A 74 46.52 -5.21 8.58
C ASN A 74 46.24 -5.78 7.19
N TRP A 75 45.02 -6.24 6.97
CA TRP A 75 44.62 -6.94 5.77
C TRP A 75 44.23 -5.97 4.65
N GLN A 76 44.46 -6.41 3.41
CA GLN A 76 44.02 -5.74 2.18
C GLN A 76 43.43 -6.76 1.20
N ILE A 77 42.39 -6.37 0.48
CA ILE A 77 41.75 -7.15 -0.57
C ILE A 77 42.11 -6.56 -1.93
N SER A 78 42.47 -7.42 -2.88
CA SER A 78 42.63 -7.06 -4.28
C SER A 78 42.02 -8.14 -5.20
N HIS A 79 41.53 -7.71 -6.37
CA HIS A 79 40.99 -8.55 -7.42
C HIS A 79 41.07 -7.83 -8.78
N ASP A 80 40.84 -8.54 -9.88
CA ASP A 80 40.98 -8.05 -11.26
C ASP A 80 39.66 -7.93 -12.04
N SER A 81 38.52 -8.21 -11.40
CA SER A 81 37.20 -8.05 -12.00
C SER A 81 36.71 -6.60 -11.98
N ASN A 82 35.90 -6.25 -13.00
CA ASN A 82 35.18 -4.98 -13.12
C ASN A 82 33.71 -5.07 -12.67
N TRP A 83 33.27 -6.25 -12.23
CA TRP A 83 31.90 -6.58 -11.85
C TRP A 83 31.77 -6.96 -10.38
N LEU A 84 32.83 -6.85 -9.59
CA LEU A 84 32.83 -7.16 -8.16
C LEU A 84 33.46 -6.01 -7.40
N LYS A 85 32.98 -5.74 -6.19
CA LYS A 85 33.52 -4.77 -5.26
C LYS A 85 33.48 -5.36 -3.86
N ALA A 86 34.57 -5.26 -3.10
CA ALA A 86 34.64 -5.70 -1.71
C ALA A 86 34.73 -4.49 -0.77
N GLU A 87 33.77 -4.33 0.15
CA GLU A 87 33.70 -3.20 1.07
C GLU A 87 33.58 -3.64 2.55
N PRO A 88 34.53 -3.27 3.42
CA PRO A 88 35.76 -2.50 3.12
C PRO A 88 36.80 -3.34 2.34
N SER A 89 37.68 -2.66 1.57
CA SER A 89 38.76 -3.32 0.81
C SER A 89 40.07 -3.46 1.59
N SER A 90 40.12 -2.94 2.82
CA SER A 90 41.25 -3.06 3.74
C SER A 90 40.79 -2.75 5.17
N GLY A 91 41.44 -3.34 6.17
CA GLY A 91 41.11 -3.15 7.58
C GLY A 91 42.25 -3.58 8.49
N SER A 92 42.00 -3.54 9.81
CA SER A 92 42.99 -3.86 10.83
C SER A 92 42.35 -4.61 12.00
N LEU A 93 42.71 -5.88 12.18
CA LEU A 93 42.20 -6.74 13.25
C LEU A 93 43.20 -6.88 14.38
N THR A 94 42.74 -6.64 15.60
CA THR A 94 43.55 -6.73 16.83
C THR A 94 43.02 -7.83 17.72
N ARG A 95 43.70 -8.13 18.83
CA ARG A 95 43.21 -9.14 19.78
C ARG A 95 41.87 -8.76 20.43
N SER A 96 41.58 -7.47 20.57
CA SER A 96 40.30 -6.97 21.11
C SER A 96 39.19 -6.92 20.07
N ASP A 97 39.54 -6.99 18.78
CA ASP A 97 38.62 -6.91 17.65
C ASP A 97 39.13 -7.82 16.52
N PRO A 98 38.90 -9.14 16.63
CA PRO A 98 39.62 -10.13 15.85
C PRO A 98 38.95 -10.49 14.52
N GLU A 99 37.80 -9.91 14.18
CA GLU A 99 37.04 -10.23 12.97
C GLU A 99 36.37 -9.01 12.35
N GLU A 100 36.20 -9.01 11.02
CA GLU A 100 35.52 -7.95 10.29
C GLU A 100 34.71 -8.53 9.13
N MET A 101 33.52 -7.95 8.89
CA MET A 101 32.60 -8.35 7.82
C MET A 101 32.84 -7.51 6.57
N ILE A 102 33.03 -8.17 5.43
CA ILE A 102 33.29 -7.55 4.14
C ILE A 102 32.12 -7.89 3.23
N THR A 103 31.46 -6.85 2.71
CA THR A 103 30.38 -7.00 1.74
C THR A 103 30.98 -7.15 0.34
N LEU A 104 30.63 -8.23 -0.34
CA LEU A 104 30.97 -8.53 -1.73
C LEU A 104 29.81 -8.10 -2.62
N ASN A 105 29.91 -6.92 -3.22
CA ASN A 105 28.91 -6.36 -4.13
C ASN A 105 29.24 -6.75 -5.58
N VAL A 106 28.35 -7.50 -6.22
CA VAL A 106 28.45 -7.87 -7.64
C VAL A 106 27.61 -6.91 -8.46
N ASP A 107 28.14 -6.39 -9.58
CA ASP A 107 27.44 -5.60 -10.59
C ASP A 107 27.57 -6.25 -11.98
N LYS A 108 26.46 -6.81 -12.50
CA LYS A 108 26.42 -7.44 -13.82
C LYS A 108 26.17 -6.47 -14.98
N SER A 109 26.10 -5.16 -14.73
CA SER A 109 25.81 -4.16 -15.76
C SER A 109 26.79 -4.26 -16.93
N GLY A 110 26.27 -4.56 -18.12
CA GLY A 110 27.07 -4.66 -19.34
C GLY A 110 27.85 -5.97 -19.50
N LEU A 111 27.68 -6.94 -18.60
CA LEU A 111 28.18 -8.30 -18.80
C LEU A 111 27.28 -9.05 -19.81
N ASN A 112 27.91 -9.90 -20.63
CA ASN A 112 27.21 -10.82 -21.52
C ASN A 112 26.88 -12.12 -20.77
N ILE A 113 26.03 -12.95 -21.35
CA ILE A 113 25.80 -14.32 -20.84
C ILE A 113 27.13 -15.09 -20.86
N GLY A 114 27.45 -15.74 -19.73
CA GLY A 114 28.66 -16.53 -19.58
C GLY A 114 29.11 -16.69 -18.13
N PHE A 115 30.23 -17.41 -17.97
CA PHE A 115 30.90 -17.59 -16.69
C PHE A 115 32.01 -16.56 -16.53
N TYR A 116 32.03 -15.90 -15.40
CA TYR A 116 33.00 -14.92 -14.99
C TYR A 116 33.67 -15.42 -13.72
N ASN A 117 34.99 -15.55 -13.75
CA ASN A 117 35.75 -16.01 -12.60
C ASN A 117 36.68 -14.89 -12.15
N CYS A 118 36.79 -14.74 -10.85
CA CYS A 118 37.64 -13.76 -10.20
C CYS A 118 38.31 -14.42 -8.98
N ARG A 119 39.50 -13.94 -8.62
CA ARG A 119 40.18 -14.37 -7.39
C ARG A 119 40.37 -13.16 -6.49
N LEU A 120 39.72 -13.19 -5.32
CA LEU A 120 40.06 -12.26 -4.25
C LEU A 120 41.36 -12.70 -3.62
N THR A 121 42.30 -11.77 -3.50
CA THR A 121 43.56 -11.94 -2.81
C THR A 121 43.51 -11.14 -1.52
N ILE A 122 43.55 -11.82 -0.38
CA ILE A 122 43.59 -11.23 0.95
C ILE A 122 45.04 -11.30 1.43
N SER A 123 45.65 -10.16 1.65
CA SER A 123 47.07 -10.07 2.01
C SER A 123 47.31 -9.17 3.21
N ASP A 124 48.24 -9.61 4.06
CA ASP A 124 48.96 -8.78 5.02
C ASP A 124 50.46 -9.17 4.92
N PRO A 125 51.40 -8.23 4.73
CA PRO A 125 52.84 -8.52 4.71
C PRO A 125 53.38 -9.26 5.95
N CYS A 126 52.69 -9.16 7.09
CA CYS A 126 53.11 -9.70 8.38
C CYS A 126 52.43 -11.04 8.71
N ALA A 127 51.40 -11.44 7.97
CA ALA A 127 50.67 -12.67 8.26
C ALA A 127 51.36 -13.91 7.71
N LEU A 128 51.43 -14.97 8.54
CA LEU A 128 52.21 -16.18 8.26
C LEU A 128 51.71 -16.96 7.04
N ASN A 129 50.42 -16.86 6.74
CA ASN A 129 49.76 -17.54 5.63
C ASN A 129 49.32 -16.56 4.52
N SER A 130 49.92 -15.38 4.44
CA SER A 130 49.62 -14.39 3.42
C SER A 130 50.34 -14.68 2.08
N PRO A 131 49.68 -14.47 0.93
CA PRO A 131 48.26 -14.16 0.77
C PRO A 131 47.36 -15.40 0.89
N GLN A 132 46.10 -15.19 1.30
CA GLN A 132 45.01 -16.14 1.17
C GLN A 132 44.13 -15.79 -0.03
N TYR A 133 43.39 -16.77 -0.55
CA TYR A 133 42.60 -16.62 -1.77
C TYR A 133 41.16 -17.08 -1.57
N VAL A 134 40.22 -16.35 -2.17
CA VAL A 134 38.83 -16.76 -2.32
C VAL A 134 38.50 -16.82 -3.81
N ALA A 135 37.99 -17.96 -4.26
CA ALA A 135 37.48 -18.11 -5.62
C ALA A 135 36.09 -17.48 -5.71
N ILE A 136 35.87 -16.63 -6.72
CA ILE A 136 34.55 -16.07 -7.01
C ILE A 136 34.15 -16.51 -8.41
N GLN A 137 32.99 -17.15 -8.49
CA GLN A 137 32.37 -17.53 -9.76
C GLN A 137 31.06 -16.77 -9.92
N LEU A 138 30.86 -16.13 -11.07
CA LEU A 138 29.62 -15.47 -11.46
C LEU A 138 29.14 -16.08 -12.77
N HIS A 139 27.96 -16.69 -12.75
CA HIS A 139 27.30 -17.22 -13.93
C HIS A 139 26.17 -16.28 -14.36
N VAL A 140 26.43 -15.47 -15.39
CA VAL A 140 25.38 -14.68 -16.04
C VAL A 140 24.66 -15.60 -17.02
N CYS A 141 23.39 -15.91 -16.78
CA CYS A 141 22.67 -16.93 -17.54
C CYS A 141 21.34 -16.43 -18.10
N ILE A 142 20.81 -17.18 -19.08
CA ILE A 142 19.41 -17.08 -19.49
C ILE A 142 18.64 -18.04 -18.56
N PRO A 143 17.52 -17.62 -17.96
CA PRO A 143 16.60 -18.52 -17.28
C PRO A 143 16.37 -19.83 -18.07
N GLY A 144 16.52 -20.96 -17.40
CA GLY A 144 16.11 -22.24 -17.93
C GLY A 144 14.58 -22.35 -17.89
N ASN A 145 13.96 -22.69 -19.01
CA ASN A 145 12.55 -23.06 -19.01
C ASN A 145 12.43 -24.52 -18.55
N LYS A 146 11.64 -24.77 -17.50
CA LYS A 146 11.23 -26.10 -17.05
C LYS A 146 9.77 -26.33 -17.41
N TYR A 147 9.42 -27.52 -17.91
CA TYR A 147 8.05 -27.78 -18.37
C TYR A 147 7.33 -28.86 -17.58
N VAL A 148 6.12 -28.56 -17.11
CA VAL A 148 5.26 -29.50 -16.38
C VAL A 148 3.99 -29.76 -17.22
N PRO A 149 3.64 -31.03 -17.56
CA PRO A 149 4.23 -32.27 -17.06
C PRO A 149 5.31 -32.89 -17.97
N SER A 150 5.64 -32.26 -19.11
CA SER A 150 6.42 -32.91 -20.18
C SER A 150 7.86 -33.24 -19.79
N GLU A 151 8.48 -32.44 -18.92
CA GLU A 151 9.84 -32.66 -18.41
C GLU A 151 9.82 -33.13 -16.95
N PHE A 152 8.98 -32.50 -16.12
CA PHE A 152 8.78 -32.87 -14.72
C PHE A 152 7.33 -33.25 -14.49
N LEU A 153 7.08 -34.39 -13.86
CA LEU A 153 5.71 -34.87 -13.59
C LEU A 153 4.92 -33.97 -12.63
N THR A 154 5.60 -33.18 -11.79
CA THR A 154 4.97 -32.34 -10.77
C THR A 154 5.63 -30.97 -10.68
N ILE A 155 4.86 -29.99 -10.21
CA ILE A 155 5.33 -28.61 -10.03
C ILE A 155 6.46 -28.56 -9.00
N GLN A 156 6.32 -29.25 -7.86
CA GLN A 156 7.38 -29.28 -6.85
C GLN A 156 8.67 -29.90 -7.38
N ALA A 157 8.60 -30.92 -8.23
CA ALA A 157 9.79 -31.52 -8.83
C ALA A 157 10.52 -30.53 -9.75
N ALA A 158 9.78 -29.73 -10.52
CA ALA A 158 10.35 -28.65 -11.33
C ALA A 158 10.99 -27.56 -10.46
N ILE A 159 10.32 -27.10 -9.39
CA ILE A 159 10.89 -26.13 -8.43
C ILE A 159 12.16 -26.66 -7.80
N ASN A 160 12.17 -27.92 -7.36
CA ASN A 160 13.36 -28.52 -6.74
C ASN A 160 14.56 -28.52 -7.71
N ALA A 161 14.33 -28.71 -9.02
CA ALA A 161 15.35 -28.75 -10.06
C ALA A 161 15.71 -27.38 -10.65
N ALA A 162 14.89 -26.36 -10.43
CA ALA A 162 15.10 -25.00 -10.93
C ALA A 162 16.19 -24.26 -10.14
N GLY A 163 16.96 -23.42 -10.82
CA GLY A 163 17.79 -22.38 -10.19
C GLY A 163 17.05 -21.04 -10.15
N ASP A 164 17.60 -20.05 -9.46
CA ASP A 164 17.03 -18.71 -9.43
C ASP A 164 16.94 -18.10 -10.84
N GLY A 165 15.87 -17.37 -11.09
CA GLY A 165 15.49 -16.81 -12.39
C GLY A 165 14.77 -17.77 -13.33
N ASP A 166 14.81 -19.08 -13.10
CA ASP A 166 14.16 -20.07 -13.97
C ASP A 166 12.64 -19.85 -14.07
N ILE A 167 12.09 -20.23 -15.23
CA ILE A 167 10.66 -20.17 -15.50
C ILE A 167 10.12 -21.60 -15.58
N ILE A 168 9.23 -21.94 -14.66
CA ILE A 168 8.50 -23.20 -14.64
C ILE A 168 7.16 -22.98 -15.34
N THR A 169 7.04 -23.47 -16.57
CA THR A 169 5.81 -23.36 -17.37
C THR A 169 4.97 -24.62 -17.22
N VAL A 170 3.77 -24.44 -16.70
CA VAL A 170 2.79 -25.50 -16.44
C VAL A 170 1.74 -25.48 -17.55
N ALA A 171 1.59 -26.60 -18.27
CA ALA A 171 0.60 -26.75 -19.33
C ALA A 171 -0.84 -26.75 -18.78
N ASP A 172 -1.82 -26.55 -19.65
CA ASP A 172 -3.24 -26.69 -19.27
C ASP A 172 -3.53 -28.11 -18.75
N GLY A 173 -4.28 -28.19 -17.66
CA GLY A 173 -4.61 -29.46 -17.00
C GLY A 173 -5.08 -29.28 -15.56
N ILE A 174 -5.52 -30.39 -14.97
CA ILE A 174 -5.87 -30.49 -13.55
C ILE A 174 -4.75 -31.22 -12.84
N TYR A 175 -4.07 -30.51 -11.95
CA TYR A 175 -2.92 -31.00 -11.19
C TYR A 175 -3.38 -31.39 -9.79
N THR A 176 -3.23 -32.67 -9.47
CA THR A 176 -3.64 -33.29 -8.20
C THR A 176 -2.50 -34.10 -7.59
N GLY A 177 -2.69 -34.55 -6.35
CA GLY A 177 -1.79 -35.48 -5.68
C GLY A 177 -0.47 -34.87 -5.19
N PRO A 178 0.40 -35.70 -4.55
CA PRO A 178 1.67 -35.26 -4.00
C PRO A 178 2.57 -34.57 -5.05
N GLY A 179 3.19 -33.45 -4.67
CA GLY A 179 4.04 -32.65 -5.55
C GLY A 179 3.30 -31.58 -6.38
N ASN A 180 1.97 -31.62 -6.39
CA ASN A 180 1.11 -30.58 -6.98
C ASN A 180 0.19 -29.90 -5.94
N ARG A 181 0.44 -30.18 -4.67
CA ARG A 181 -0.18 -29.57 -3.49
C ARG A 181 0.90 -29.41 -2.44
N LYS A 182 0.73 -28.50 -1.48
CA LYS A 182 1.77 -28.13 -0.51
C LYS A 182 3.07 -27.75 -1.21
N ILE A 183 2.94 -26.97 -2.28
CA ILE A 183 4.04 -26.56 -3.15
C ILE A 183 4.82 -25.46 -2.42
N ASP A 184 6.11 -25.65 -2.21
CA ASP A 184 7.00 -24.75 -1.48
C ASP A 184 8.08 -24.23 -2.44
N PHE A 185 8.24 -22.91 -2.49
CA PHE A 185 9.23 -22.21 -3.31
C PHE A 185 10.65 -22.34 -2.75
N LYS A 186 10.82 -22.61 -1.46
CA LYS A 186 12.11 -22.88 -0.80
C LYS A 186 13.16 -21.80 -1.03
N ASN A 187 12.78 -20.54 -0.88
CA ASN A 187 13.63 -19.36 -1.07
C ASN A 187 14.19 -19.23 -2.50
N LYS A 188 13.53 -19.83 -3.50
CA LYS A 188 13.98 -19.72 -4.89
C LYS A 188 13.26 -18.59 -5.59
N ALA A 189 14.03 -17.71 -6.24
CA ALA A 189 13.55 -16.62 -7.07
C ALA A 189 13.10 -17.13 -8.45
N VAL A 190 12.11 -18.01 -8.49
CA VAL A 190 11.60 -18.65 -9.72
C VAL A 190 10.23 -18.10 -10.10
N THR A 191 9.92 -18.11 -11.40
CA THR A 191 8.57 -17.87 -11.90
C THR A 191 7.86 -19.19 -12.17
N VAL A 192 6.89 -19.54 -11.33
CA VAL A 192 5.96 -20.64 -11.59
C VAL A 192 4.74 -20.05 -12.29
N ARG A 193 4.50 -20.44 -13.54
CA ARG A 193 3.42 -19.88 -14.37
C ARG A 193 2.62 -20.92 -15.13
N SER A 194 1.35 -20.64 -15.34
CA SER A 194 0.56 -21.30 -16.38
C SER A 194 1.05 -20.89 -17.78
N ALA A 195 0.92 -21.81 -18.73
CA ALA A 195 1.25 -21.57 -20.14
C ALA A 195 0.30 -20.56 -20.78
N VAL A 196 -1.01 -20.64 -20.45
CA VAL A 196 -2.08 -19.89 -21.13
C VAL A 196 -2.86 -18.99 -20.18
N GLY A 197 -2.85 -19.28 -18.88
CA GLY A 197 -3.57 -18.53 -17.84
C GLY A 197 -4.43 -19.42 -16.93
N PRO A 198 -5.21 -18.83 -16.02
CA PRO A 198 -5.84 -19.56 -14.92
C PRO A 198 -7.03 -20.42 -15.34
N GLN A 199 -7.65 -20.15 -16.49
CA GLN A 199 -8.91 -20.77 -16.91
C GLN A 199 -8.82 -22.31 -17.06
N ASN A 200 -7.67 -22.82 -17.49
CA ASN A 200 -7.48 -24.24 -17.80
C ASN A 200 -6.34 -24.89 -17.00
N CYS A 201 -5.56 -24.13 -16.23
CA CYS A 201 -4.48 -24.65 -15.40
C CYS A 201 -4.91 -24.66 -13.93
N ILE A 202 -5.46 -25.79 -13.50
CA ILE A 202 -6.14 -25.94 -12.21
C ILE A 202 -5.25 -26.74 -11.26
N ILE A 203 -4.97 -26.15 -10.10
CA ILE A 203 -4.32 -26.79 -8.96
C ILE A 203 -5.43 -27.21 -7.99
N ASP A 204 -5.84 -28.48 -8.07
CA ASP A 204 -6.86 -29.05 -7.20
C ASP A 204 -6.20 -29.64 -5.95
N LEU A 205 -6.44 -28.98 -4.82
CA LEU A 205 -5.74 -29.23 -3.56
C LEU A 205 -6.25 -30.46 -2.81
N GLN A 206 -7.42 -30.97 -3.17
CA GLN A 206 -8.02 -32.18 -2.59
C GLN A 206 -8.06 -32.16 -1.05
N GLY A 207 -8.43 -31.01 -0.47
CA GLY A 207 -8.52 -30.81 0.97
C GLY A 207 -7.17 -30.61 1.67
N HIS A 208 -6.16 -30.08 0.97
CA HIS A 208 -4.86 -29.73 1.54
C HIS A 208 -4.52 -28.26 1.27
N HIS A 209 -3.34 -27.80 1.73
CA HIS A 209 -2.81 -26.50 1.35
C HIS A 209 -2.30 -26.48 -0.10
N GLY A 210 -2.36 -25.32 -0.74
CA GLY A 210 -1.81 -25.09 -2.08
C GLY A 210 -0.34 -24.72 -2.07
N PHE A 211 -0.05 -23.44 -1.88
CA PHE A 211 1.29 -22.88 -2.01
C PHE A 211 1.83 -22.31 -0.70
N TYR A 212 3.13 -22.47 -0.47
CA TYR A 212 3.88 -21.91 0.64
C TYR A 212 4.99 -20.98 0.14
N PHE A 213 5.04 -19.81 0.76
CA PHE A 213 6.17 -18.88 0.77
C PHE A 213 6.50 -18.65 2.24
N GLN A 214 7.58 -19.26 2.70
CA GLN A 214 7.90 -19.35 4.13
C GLN A 214 9.40 -19.44 4.42
N SER A 215 10.22 -19.15 3.41
CA SER A 215 11.67 -19.34 3.45
C SER A 215 12.45 -18.06 3.14
N GLY A 216 11.78 -16.89 3.16
CA GLY A 216 12.37 -15.60 2.81
C GLY A 216 12.19 -15.23 1.34
N GLU A 217 11.14 -15.76 0.68
CA GLU A 217 10.89 -15.47 -0.72
C GLU A 217 10.59 -13.98 -0.96
N GLU A 218 11.35 -13.36 -1.85
CA GLU A 218 11.20 -11.95 -2.24
C GLU A 218 10.36 -11.80 -3.53
N PRO A 219 10.09 -10.57 -4.04
CA PRO A 219 9.17 -10.36 -5.16
C PRO A 219 9.49 -11.11 -6.47
N ASN A 220 10.72 -11.62 -6.64
CA ASN A 220 11.12 -12.44 -7.79
C ASN A 220 10.65 -13.91 -7.69
N SER A 221 10.12 -14.33 -6.54
CA SER A 221 9.37 -15.57 -6.39
C SER A 221 7.93 -15.33 -6.86
N VAL A 222 7.65 -15.73 -8.11
CA VAL A 222 6.41 -15.36 -8.81
C VAL A 222 5.49 -16.57 -8.97
N LEU A 223 4.22 -16.41 -8.58
CA LEU A 223 3.13 -17.32 -8.92
C LEU A 223 2.17 -16.64 -9.90
N ASP A 224 1.99 -17.23 -11.08
CA ASP A 224 1.29 -16.57 -12.18
C ASP A 224 0.29 -17.46 -12.92
N GLY A 225 -0.98 -17.07 -12.93
CA GLY A 225 -1.93 -17.62 -13.89
C GLY A 225 -2.54 -18.97 -13.53
N PHE A 226 -2.76 -19.29 -12.25
CA PHE A 226 -3.36 -20.56 -11.82
C PHE A 226 -4.77 -20.39 -11.27
N THR A 227 -5.64 -21.36 -11.51
CA THR A 227 -6.80 -21.59 -10.64
C THR A 227 -6.37 -22.48 -9.48
N ILE A 228 -6.60 -22.06 -8.23
CA ILE A 228 -6.22 -22.77 -7.00
C ILE A 228 -7.49 -23.04 -6.20
N THR A 229 -7.82 -24.32 -6.00
CA THR A 229 -9.15 -24.70 -5.51
C THR A 229 -9.19 -25.96 -4.64
N ASN A 230 -10.32 -26.16 -3.95
CA ASN A 230 -10.60 -27.28 -3.05
C ASN A 230 -9.57 -27.40 -1.91
N GLY A 231 -9.04 -26.27 -1.43
CA GLY A 231 -8.20 -26.23 -0.24
C GLY A 231 -8.99 -26.50 1.03
N PHE A 232 -8.41 -27.26 1.96
CA PHE A 232 -8.94 -27.39 3.33
C PHE A 232 -7.78 -27.42 4.33
N SER A 233 -7.73 -26.46 5.25
CA SER A 233 -6.67 -26.40 6.27
C SER A 233 -7.10 -25.63 7.53
N SER A 234 -6.21 -25.53 8.52
CA SER A 234 -6.45 -24.64 9.67
C SER A 234 -6.21 -23.17 9.34
N TYR A 235 -5.26 -22.87 8.42
CA TYR A 235 -4.87 -21.51 8.04
C TYR A 235 -4.51 -21.45 6.54
N GLY A 236 -4.92 -20.42 5.79
CA GLY A 236 -4.41 -20.14 4.44
C GLY A 236 -4.43 -21.34 3.49
N SER A 237 -5.64 -21.84 3.18
CA SER A 237 -5.77 -23.12 2.47
C SER A 237 -5.34 -23.04 0.99
N GLY A 238 -5.58 -21.92 0.30
CA GLY A 238 -5.05 -21.71 -1.05
C GLY A 238 -3.56 -21.38 -1.05
N ILE A 239 -3.19 -20.24 -0.47
CA ILE A 239 -1.83 -19.71 -0.42
C ILE A 239 -1.50 -19.30 1.01
N CYS A 240 -0.30 -19.64 1.48
CA CYS A 240 0.22 -19.25 2.78
C CYS A 240 1.58 -18.57 2.62
N ILE A 241 1.66 -17.31 3.08
CA ILE A 241 2.85 -16.45 3.04
C ILE A 241 3.24 -16.13 4.49
N LYS A 242 4.50 -16.41 4.85
CA LYS A 242 5.07 -16.16 6.18
C LYS A 242 6.49 -15.65 6.03
N ASP A 243 6.80 -14.52 6.65
CA ASP A 243 8.17 -13.96 6.65
C ASP A 243 8.77 -13.86 5.23
N SER A 244 7.91 -13.56 4.24
CA SER A 244 8.22 -13.60 2.81
C SER A 244 7.31 -12.60 2.07
N SER A 245 7.77 -12.04 0.95
CA SER A 245 7.07 -11.01 0.15
C SER A 245 7.04 -11.35 -1.35
N PRO A 246 6.44 -12.47 -1.76
CA PRO A 246 6.39 -12.89 -3.17
C PRO A 246 5.48 -12.02 -4.04
N THR A 247 5.55 -12.22 -5.36
CA THR A 247 4.57 -11.68 -6.32
C THR A 247 3.56 -12.76 -6.71
N ILE A 248 2.27 -12.51 -6.47
CA ILE A 248 1.15 -13.35 -6.90
C ILE A 248 0.35 -12.59 -7.95
N ARG A 249 0.15 -13.15 -9.14
CA ARG A 249 -0.58 -12.43 -10.20
C ARG A 249 -1.42 -13.32 -11.10
N ASN A 250 -2.47 -12.74 -11.67
CA ASN A 250 -3.35 -13.41 -12.65
C ASN A 250 -3.96 -14.74 -12.16
N CYS A 251 -4.07 -14.95 -10.85
CA CYS A 251 -4.56 -16.20 -10.27
C CYS A 251 -6.05 -16.11 -9.93
N ILE A 252 -6.73 -17.25 -9.99
CA ILE A 252 -8.09 -17.44 -9.46
C ILE A 252 -7.99 -18.33 -8.22
N ILE A 253 -8.19 -17.78 -7.04
CA ILE A 253 -8.14 -18.48 -5.76
C ILE A 253 -9.60 -18.71 -5.32
N THR A 254 -10.10 -19.93 -5.49
CA THR A 254 -11.55 -20.18 -5.33
C THR A 254 -11.94 -21.48 -4.66
N GLY A 255 -13.03 -21.46 -3.88
CA GLY A 255 -13.55 -22.68 -3.26
C GLY A 255 -12.62 -23.26 -2.19
N ASN A 256 -11.82 -22.40 -1.54
CA ASN A 256 -10.88 -22.80 -0.52
C ASN A 256 -11.45 -22.51 0.87
N GLN A 257 -11.28 -23.46 1.80
CA GLN A 257 -11.85 -23.39 3.13
C GLN A 257 -10.77 -23.52 4.22
N ALA A 258 -10.81 -22.65 5.22
CA ALA A 258 -9.95 -22.78 6.39
C ALA A 258 -10.62 -22.36 7.70
N GLY A 259 -9.97 -22.62 8.84
CA GLY A 259 -10.33 -21.93 10.09
C GLY A 259 -10.02 -20.44 9.99
N ILE A 260 -8.78 -20.10 9.62
CA ILE A 260 -8.33 -18.71 9.46
C ILE A 260 -7.86 -18.50 8.00
N CYS A 261 -8.59 -17.67 7.25
CA CYS A 261 -8.40 -17.37 5.83
C CYS A 261 -8.46 -18.57 4.84
N GLY A 262 -9.48 -18.59 3.99
CA GLY A 262 -9.68 -19.64 2.99
C GLY A 262 -8.72 -19.48 1.81
N GLY A 263 -8.67 -18.30 1.20
CA GLY A 263 -7.88 -18.03 0.01
C GLY A 263 -6.39 -17.83 0.26
N LEU A 264 -5.99 -16.65 0.73
CA LEU A 264 -4.57 -16.29 0.93
C LEU A 264 -4.30 -15.69 2.31
N TYR A 265 -3.47 -16.38 3.09
CA TYR A 265 -2.98 -15.90 4.39
C TYR A 265 -1.58 -15.32 4.25
N GLY A 266 -1.35 -14.12 4.78
CA GLY A 266 -0.05 -13.47 4.89
C GLY A 266 0.27 -13.07 6.33
N SER A 267 1.51 -13.30 6.77
CA SER A 267 1.99 -12.91 8.10
C SER A 267 3.44 -12.45 8.04
N ASN A 268 3.75 -11.31 8.65
CA ASN A 268 5.07 -10.68 8.59
C ASN A 268 5.56 -10.55 7.13
N SER A 269 4.68 -10.07 6.25
CA SER A 269 4.81 -10.21 4.80
C SER A 269 4.29 -8.97 4.06
N SER A 270 4.95 -8.58 2.98
CA SER A 270 4.51 -7.47 2.12
C SER A 270 4.40 -7.90 0.64
N PRO A 271 3.58 -8.93 0.33
CA PRO A 271 3.47 -9.47 -1.02
C PRO A 271 2.80 -8.49 -1.99
N LYS A 272 3.10 -8.66 -3.28
CA LYS A 272 2.38 -7.99 -4.37
C LYS A 272 1.33 -8.90 -4.95
N ILE A 273 0.08 -8.46 -5.00
CA ILE A 273 -1.06 -9.23 -5.45
C ILE A 273 -1.76 -8.47 -6.57
N ILE A 274 -1.64 -8.98 -7.80
CA ILE A 274 -1.96 -8.21 -8.99
C ILE A 274 -2.93 -8.99 -9.89
N SER A 275 -4.06 -8.39 -10.23
CA SER A 275 -5.03 -8.99 -11.16
C SER A 275 -5.48 -10.40 -10.74
N CYS A 276 -5.62 -10.61 -9.43
CA CYS A 276 -6.09 -11.88 -8.86
C CYS A 276 -7.59 -11.82 -8.55
N THR A 277 -8.26 -12.96 -8.67
CA THR A 277 -9.66 -13.14 -8.26
C THR A 277 -9.71 -14.09 -7.06
N PHE A 278 -10.26 -13.63 -5.95
CA PHE A 278 -10.58 -14.44 -4.77
C PHE A 278 -12.08 -14.66 -4.75
N SER A 279 -12.55 -15.90 -4.93
CA SER A 279 -13.98 -16.15 -5.00
C SER A 279 -14.48 -17.38 -4.28
N ASN A 280 -15.65 -17.32 -3.66
CA ASN A 280 -16.28 -18.48 -3.02
C ASN A 280 -15.36 -19.17 -1.99
N ASN A 281 -14.50 -18.41 -1.30
CA ASN A 281 -13.68 -18.93 -0.21
C ASN A 281 -14.43 -18.78 1.12
N THR A 282 -14.14 -19.65 2.08
CA THR A 282 -14.82 -19.66 3.38
C THR A 282 -13.83 -19.80 4.53
N ALA A 283 -13.95 -18.95 5.55
CA ALA A 283 -13.17 -19.05 6.79
C ALA A 283 -13.81 -18.28 7.94
N ASP A 284 -13.15 -18.19 9.09
CA ASP A 284 -13.61 -17.32 10.18
C ASP A 284 -13.21 -15.85 9.95
N TYR A 285 -12.02 -15.61 9.39
CA TYR A 285 -11.47 -14.28 9.13
C TYR A 285 -10.94 -14.18 7.70
N GLY A 286 -11.18 -13.05 7.03
CA GLY A 286 -10.58 -12.69 5.73
C GLY A 286 -10.68 -13.82 4.72
N SER A 287 -11.90 -14.27 4.46
CA SER A 287 -12.08 -15.56 3.78
C SER A 287 -11.48 -15.59 2.37
N GLY A 288 -11.50 -14.45 1.66
CA GLY A 288 -10.70 -14.24 0.45
C GLY A 288 -9.20 -14.10 0.75
N ALA A 289 -8.81 -13.09 1.54
CA ALA A 289 -7.44 -12.93 2.02
C ALA A 289 -7.36 -12.33 3.44
N SER A 290 -6.29 -12.67 4.16
CA SER A 290 -5.96 -12.05 5.46
C SER A 290 -4.49 -11.70 5.54
N PHE A 291 -4.17 -10.52 6.10
CA PHE A 291 -2.79 -10.10 6.37
C PHE A 291 -2.59 -9.67 7.81
N TYR A 292 -1.47 -10.11 8.38
CA TYR A 292 -1.05 -9.81 9.74
C TYR A 292 0.38 -9.24 9.73
N PHE A 293 0.62 -8.10 10.39
CA PHE A 293 1.97 -7.55 10.59
C PHE A 293 2.71 -7.28 9.27
N GLY A 294 2.15 -6.52 8.34
CA GLY A 294 2.77 -6.38 7.01
C GLY A 294 2.21 -5.25 6.16
N ARG A 295 2.72 -5.10 4.94
CA ARG A 295 2.32 -4.03 3.99
C ARG A 295 2.02 -4.58 2.61
N PRO A 296 0.95 -5.38 2.45
CA PRO A 296 0.62 -5.98 1.16
C PRO A 296 0.16 -4.91 0.14
N GLU A 297 0.50 -5.11 -1.12
CA GLU A 297 0.03 -4.28 -2.24
C GLU A 297 -1.00 -5.08 -3.06
N LEU A 298 -2.25 -4.64 -3.07
CA LEU A 298 -3.34 -5.24 -3.83
C LEU A 298 -3.70 -4.32 -5.00
N LEU A 299 -3.50 -4.80 -6.21
CA LEU A 299 -3.74 -4.04 -7.44
C LEU A 299 -4.68 -4.80 -8.36
N ASN A 300 -5.77 -4.15 -8.77
CA ASN A 300 -6.72 -4.71 -9.75
C ASN A 300 -7.26 -6.09 -9.33
N CYS A 301 -7.47 -6.32 -8.04
CA CYS A 301 -7.97 -7.59 -7.51
C CYS A 301 -9.50 -7.58 -7.38
N THR A 302 -10.10 -8.75 -7.54
CA THR A 302 -11.54 -8.95 -7.32
C THR A 302 -11.76 -9.94 -6.17
N PHE A 303 -12.58 -9.56 -5.19
CA PHE A 303 -13.02 -10.41 -4.09
C PHE A 303 -14.53 -10.61 -4.22
N ASN A 304 -14.97 -11.79 -4.67
CA ASN A 304 -16.36 -12.09 -4.96
C ASN A 304 -16.92 -13.24 -4.13
N GLU A 305 -18.08 -13.06 -3.50
CA GLU A 305 -18.82 -14.16 -2.85
C GLU A 305 -17.99 -14.91 -1.79
N ASN A 306 -17.05 -14.23 -1.13
CA ASN A 306 -16.28 -14.84 -0.04
C ASN A 306 -17.07 -14.71 1.27
N GLN A 307 -17.05 -15.76 2.09
CA GLN A 307 -17.85 -15.86 3.31
C GLN A 307 -16.98 -16.06 4.54
N ALA A 308 -16.87 -15.01 5.37
CA ALA A 308 -16.28 -15.09 6.70
C ALA A 308 -17.36 -15.36 7.74
N THR A 309 -17.11 -16.23 8.72
CA THR A 309 -18.06 -16.44 9.83
C THR A 309 -17.99 -15.32 10.87
N ASP A 310 -16.87 -14.58 10.95
CA ASP A 310 -16.67 -13.48 11.89
C ASP A 310 -16.34 -12.16 11.18
N SER A 311 -15.18 -12.05 10.53
CA SER A 311 -14.62 -10.74 10.18
C SER A 311 -14.00 -10.69 8.78
N GLY A 312 -14.29 -9.64 8.01
CA GLY A 312 -13.69 -9.39 6.69
C GLY A 312 -14.07 -10.46 5.66
N GLY A 313 -15.24 -10.38 5.05
CA GLY A 313 -15.70 -11.40 4.11
C GLY A 313 -14.71 -11.56 2.95
N GLY A 314 -14.37 -10.47 2.27
CA GLY A 314 -13.34 -10.44 1.23
C GLY A 314 -11.92 -10.37 1.79
N LEU A 315 -11.63 -9.33 2.59
CA LEU A 315 -10.29 -9.04 3.10
C LEU A 315 -10.30 -8.68 4.59
N TYR A 316 -9.32 -9.20 5.32
CA TYR A 316 -9.06 -8.85 6.72
C TYR A 316 -7.62 -8.36 6.89
N LEU A 317 -7.43 -7.17 7.46
CA LEU A 317 -6.13 -6.61 7.84
C LEU A 317 -6.04 -6.45 9.35
N CYS A 318 -4.96 -6.93 9.94
CA CYS A 318 -4.68 -6.76 11.35
C CYS A 318 -3.22 -6.37 11.56
N ASP A 319 -2.99 -5.19 12.13
CA ASP A 319 -1.65 -4.60 12.23
C ASP A 319 -0.95 -4.60 10.87
N SER A 320 -1.68 -4.19 9.82
CA SER A 320 -1.23 -4.31 8.44
C SER A 320 -1.66 -3.12 7.57
N ASP A 321 -0.68 -2.30 7.18
CA ASP A 321 -0.88 -1.11 6.36
C ASP A 321 -0.86 -1.46 4.86
N ALA A 322 -2.00 -1.91 4.34
CA ALA A 322 -2.12 -2.28 2.93
C ALA A 322 -2.29 -1.08 1.99
N VAL A 323 -1.82 -1.23 0.75
CA VAL A 323 -2.24 -0.38 -0.38
C VAL A 323 -3.22 -1.18 -1.23
N ILE A 324 -4.46 -0.67 -1.37
CA ILE A 324 -5.55 -1.31 -2.10
C ILE A 324 -5.97 -0.38 -3.24
N LEU A 325 -5.69 -0.79 -4.47
CA LEU A 325 -5.84 0.03 -5.66
C LEU A 325 -6.63 -0.70 -6.75
N LEU A 326 -7.63 -0.03 -7.33
CA LEU A 326 -8.43 -0.57 -8.45
C LEU A 326 -9.11 -1.91 -8.12
N CYS A 327 -9.43 -2.14 -6.84
CA CYS A 327 -9.96 -3.42 -6.39
C CYS A 327 -11.48 -3.38 -6.29
N THR A 328 -12.10 -4.53 -6.54
CA THR A 328 -13.55 -4.73 -6.39
C THR A 328 -13.83 -5.76 -5.32
N PHE A 329 -14.68 -5.41 -4.36
CA PHE A 329 -15.21 -6.28 -3.32
C PHE A 329 -16.71 -6.40 -3.54
N ASN A 330 -17.19 -7.55 -4.02
CA ASN A 330 -18.59 -7.76 -4.33
C ASN A 330 -19.19 -8.99 -3.65
N ASN A 331 -20.41 -8.86 -3.15
CA ASN A 331 -21.20 -9.96 -2.58
C ASN A 331 -20.48 -10.76 -1.48
N ASN A 332 -19.53 -10.16 -0.76
CA ASN A 332 -18.85 -10.84 0.35
C ASN A 332 -19.67 -10.70 1.63
N THR A 333 -19.59 -11.71 2.50
CA THR A 333 -20.40 -11.76 3.73
C THR A 333 -19.56 -12.01 4.98
N ALA A 334 -19.86 -11.32 6.08
CA ALA A 334 -19.24 -11.52 7.40
C ALA A 334 -20.19 -11.15 8.55
N ASN A 335 -19.77 -11.27 9.81
CA ASN A 335 -20.45 -10.57 10.92
C ASN A 335 -20.00 -9.10 11.01
N TYR A 336 -18.71 -8.84 10.78
CA TYR A 336 -18.09 -7.52 10.78
C TYR A 336 -17.31 -7.31 9.49
N GLY A 337 -17.57 -6.22 8.76
CA GLY A 337 -16.86 -5.93 7.50
C GLY A 337 -17.20 -6.94 6.42
N GLY A 338 -18.41 -6.88 5.86
CA GLY A 338 -18.86 -7.82 4.83
C GLY A 338 -17.91 -7.86 3.64
N GLY A 339 -17.52 -6.69 3.12
CA GLY A 339 -16.45 -6.54 2.14
C GLY A 339 -15.09 -6.70 2.79
N THR A 340 -14.72 -5.76 3.66
CA THR A 340 -13.40 -5.75 4.31
C THR A 340 -13.45 -5.30 5.76
N LEU A 341 -12.46 -5.76 6.52
CA LEU A 341 -12.23 -5.31 7.89
C LEU A 341 -10.77 -4.91 8.13
N PHE A 342 -10.58 -3.79 8.81
CA PHE A 342 -9.27 -3.28 9.23
C PHE A 342 -9.19 -3.18 10.75
N SER A 343 -8.12 -3.69 11.34
CA SER A 343 -7.89 -3.68 12.78
C SER A 343 -6.48 -3.19 13.07
N ILE A 344 -6.33 -2.12 13.85
CA ILE A 344 -5.03 -1.54 14.21
C ILE A 344 -4.18 -1.29 12.96
N SER A 345 -4.75 -0.70 11.92
CA SER A 345 -4.11 -0.56 10.60
C SER A 345 -4.34 0.84 10.01
N ALA A 346 -3.52 1.25 9.04
CA ALA A 346 -3.72 2.50 8.29
C ALA A 346 -3.69 2.24 6.76
N PRO A 347 -4.66 1.49 6.21
CA PRO A 347 -4.65 1.16 4.78
C PRO A 347 -5.00 2.38 3.92
N THR A 348 -4.41 2.44 2.72
CA THR A 348 -4.80 3.37 1.66
C THR A 348 -5.66 2.64 0.63
N ILE A 349 -6.86 3.17 0.37
CA ILE A 349 -7.87 2.58 -0.51
C ILE A 349 -8.21 3.60 -1.59
N PHE A 350 -7.88 3.27 -2.84
CA PHE A 350 -7.97 4.21 -3.95
C PHE A 350 -8.62 3.57 -5.19
N ASP A 351 -9.55 4.26 -5.82
CA ASP A 351 -10.30 3.78 -7.00
C ASP A 351 -10.91 2.38 -6.78
N CYS A 352 -11.52 2.14 -5.63
CA CYS A 352 -12.08 0.83 -5.28
C CYS A 352 -13.61 0.81 -5.26
N HIS A 353 -14.17 -0.37 -5.47
CA HIS A 353 -15.61 -0.61 -5.46
C HIS A 353 -15.98 -1.63 -4.38
N PHE A 354 -16.87 -1.25 -3.47
CA PHE A 354 -17.45 -2.12 -2.45
C PHE A 354 -18.95 -2.23 -2.71
N ILE A 355 -19.38 -3.33 -3.33
CA ILE A 355 -20.72 -3.47 -3.90
C ILE A 355 -21.45 -4.67 -3.30
N SER A 356 -22.66 -4.47 -2.80
CA SER A 356 -23.54 -5.57 -2.37
C SER A 356 -22.94 -6.51 -1.32
N ASN A 357 -22.01 -6.01 -0.49
CA ASN A 357 -21.47 -6.79 0.61
C ASN A 357 -22.40 -6.74 1.83
N GLN A 358 -22.37 -7.79 2.64
CA GLN A 358 -23.30 -7.95 3.75
C GLN A 358 -22.56 -8.27 5.05
N ALA A 359 -22.82 -7.47 6.08
CA ALA A 359 -22.42 -7.77 7.45
C ALA A 359 -23.65 -8.09 8.30
N ASN A 360 -23.62 -9.13 9.13
CA ASN A 360 -24.73 -9.37 10.06
C ASN A 360 -24.82 -8.30 11.15
N THR A 361 -23.69 -7.71 11.54
CA THR A 361 -23.63 -6.72 12.63
C THR A 361 -23.26 -5.36 12.08
N SER A 362 -22.08 -5.22 11.48
CA SER A 362 -21.44 -3.92 11.36
C SER A 362 -20.58 -3.78 10.12
N GLY A 363 -20.72 -2.66 9.40
CA GLY A 363 -19.89 -2.32 8.24
C GLY A 363 -20.12 -3.26 7.06
N GLY A 364 -21.21 -3.07 6.30
CA GLY A 364 -21.55 -3.97 5.20
C GLY A 364 -20.45 -4.04 4.14
N GLY A 365 -19.98 -2.89 3.66
CA GLY A 365 -18.82 -2.77 2.78
C GLY A 365 -17.51 -2.77 3.55
N LEU A 366 -17.37 -1.84 4.50
CA LEU A 366 -16.12 -1.57 5.22
C LEU A 366 -16.35 -1.54 6.74
N TYR A 367 -15.50 -2.21 7.52
CA TYR A 367 -15.44 -2.05 8.97
C TYR A 367 -14.04 -1.69 9.42
N SER A 368 -13.91 -0.63 10.21
CA SER A 368 -12.64 -0.18 10.75
C SER A 368 -12.67 -0.18 12.25
N PHE A 369 -11.66 -0.82 12.85
CA PHE A 369 -11.51 -0.96 14.28
C PHE A 369 -10.14 -0.44 14.71
N SER A 370 -10.12 0.64 15.48
CA SER A 370 -8.88 1.29 15.92
C SER A 370 -7.89 1.50 14.77
N SER A 371 -8.39 1.95 13.62
CA SER A 371 -7.65 2.06 12.36
C SER A 371 -7.92 3.39 11.70
N ASP A 372 -6.96 3.92 10.94
CA ASP A 372 -7.07 5.25 10.31
C ASP A 372 -6.97 5.15 8.78
N PRO A 373 -8.00 4.61 8.10
CA PRO A 373 -7.96 4.40 6.66
C PRO A 373 -8.10 5.72 5.88
N ILE A 374 -7.40 5.78 4.74
CA ILE A 374 -7.61 6.80 3.70
C ILE A 374 -8.41 6.16 2.58
N ILE A 375 -9.61 6.70 2.31
CA ILE A 375 -10.55 6.22 1.30
C ILE A 375 -10.71 7.32 0.26
N SER A 376 -10.36 7.05 -0.99
CA SER A 376 -10.38 8.08 -2.03
C SER A 376 -10.82 7.52 -3.38
N HIS A 377 -11.67 8.26 -4.09
CA HIS A 377 -12.19 7.84 -5.41
C HIS A 377 -12.93 6.49 -5.37
N CYS A 378 -13.55 6.17 -4.24
CA CYS A 378 -14.21 4.88 -4.04
C CYS A 378 -15.71 4.97 -4.25
N THR A 379 -16.31 3.87 -4.70
CA THR A 379 -17.77 3.67 -4.68
C THR A 379 -18.14 2.61 -3.66
N ILE A 380 -18.95 2.98 -2.68
CA ILE A 380 -19.49 2.08 -1.66
C ILE A 380 -21.00 2.01 -1.89
N SER A 381 -21.48 0.91 -2.45
CA SER A 381 -22.88 0.80 -2.86
C SER A 381 -23.57 -0.50 -2.50
N ASP A 382 -24.88 -0.41 -2.27
CA ASP A 382 -25.76 -1.57 -2.10
C ASP A 382 -25.36 -2.51 -0.95
N ASN A 383 -24.50 -2.04 -0.04
CA ASN A 383 -24.03 -2.84 1.08
C ASN A 383 -25.05 -2.82 2.22
N SER A 384 -25.08 -3.87 3.03
CA SER A 384 -26.04 -3.99 4.13
C SER A 384 -25.43 -4.44 5.45
N ALA A 385 -25.91 -3.84 6.56
CA ALA A 385 -25.55 -4.22 7.93
C ALA A 385 -26.64 -3.87 8.95
N ASN A 386 -26.43 -4.18 10.23
CA ASN A 386 -27.25 -3.57 11.29
C ASN A 386 -26.79 -2.14 11.59
N TYR A 387 -25.48 -1.90 11.63
CA TYR A 387 -24.85 -0.59 11.83
C TYR A 387 -23.86 -0.32 10.70
N GLY A 388 -23.92 0.86 10.09
CA GLY A 388 -23.00 1.20 9.00
C GLY A 388 -23.24 0.33 7.77
N GLY A 389 -24.33 0.55 7.05
CA GLY A 389 -24.69 -0.26 5.87
C GLY A 389 -23.57 -0.26 4.84
N GLY A 390 -23.04 0.91 4.51
CA GLY A 390 -21.86 1.07 3.67
C GLY A 390 -20.57 0.82 4.45
N SER A 391 -20.36 1.59 5.52
CA SER A 391 -19.14 1.55 6.31
C SER A 391 -19.38 1.85 7.79
N LEU A 392 -18.47 1.35 8.62
CA LEU A 392 -18.44 1.65 10.04
C LEU A 392 -17.03 1.96 10.52
N SER A 393 -16.92 3.02 11.31
CA SER A 393 -15.70 3.49 11.97
C SER A 393 -15.87 3.31 13.48
N TYR A 394 -15.04 2.46 14.12
CA TYR A 394 -15.02 2.27 15.57
C TYR A 394 -13.64 2.66 16.11
N ASN A 395 -13.60 3.67 16.98
CA ASN A 395 -12.36 4.26 17.50
C ASN A 395 -11.35 4.53 16.36
N SER A 396 -11.83 5.05 15.24
CA SER A 396 -11.09 5.14 13.97
C SER A 396 -11.24 6.54 13.37
N SER A 397 -10.19 7.11 12.76
CA SER A 397 -10.31 8.37 12.03
C SER A 397 -10.45 8.11 10.54
N PHE A 398 -11.63 8.39 9.97
CA PHE A 398 -11.85 8.20 8.53
C PHE A 398 -11.48 9.46 7.75
N TRP A 399 -10.65 9.27 6.73
CA TRP A 399 -10.34 10.27 5.74
C TRP A 399 -10.95 9.85 4.41
N ILE A 400 -12.06 10.48 4.03
CA ILE A 400 -12.85 10.13 2.85
C ILE A 400 -12.83 11.30 1.86
N PHE A 401 -12.36 11.04 0.65
CA PHE A 401 -12.23 12.05 -0.39
C PHE A 401 -12.86 11.56 -1.69
N ASN A 402 -13.55 12.43 -2.42
CA ASN A 402 -13.94 12.15 -3.81
C ASN A 402 -14.68 10.81 -3.96
N SER A 403 -15.51 10.43 -2.99
CA SER A 403 -16.11 9.09 -2.92
C SER A 403 -17.63 9.16 -2.92
N LEU A 404 -18.24 8.12 -3.48
CA LEU A 404 -19.68 7.96 -3.61
C LEU A 404 -20.18 6.84 -2.68
N PHE A 405 -21.12 7.18 -1.80
CA PHE A 405 -21.81 6.23 -0.93
C PHE A 405 -23.29 6.23 -1.29
N HIS A 406 -23.79 5.15 -1.90
CA HIS A 406 -25.18 5.12 -2.30
C HIS A 406 -25.89 3.80 -2.15
N SER A 407 -27.21 3.86 -1.94
CA SER A 407 -28.07 2.68 -1.84
C SER A 407 -27.66 1.70 -0.72
N ASN A 408 -26.85 2.13 0.26
CA ASN A 408 -26.45 1.28 1.36
C ASN A 408 -27.53 1.24 2.45
N GLN A 409 -27.66 0.10 3.13
CA GLN A 409 -28.75 -0.15 4.06
C GLN A 409 -28.26 -0.60 5.44
N ALA A 410 -28.59 0.18 6.47
CA ALA A 410 -28.50 -0.22 7.87
C ALA A 410 -29.90 -0.50 8.43
N THR A 411 -30.06 -1.54 9.25
CA THR A 411 -31.33 -1.74 9.99
C THR A 411 -31.47 -0.80 11.18
N LYS A 412 -30.37 -0.22 11.68
CA LYS A 412 -30.32 0.70 12.82
C LYS A 412 -29.71 2.05 12.44
N ASN A 413 -28.39 2.21 12.52
CA ASN A 413 -27.73 3.51 12.42
C ASN A 413 -26.75 3.54 11.25
N GLY A 414 -26.69 4.67 10.54
CA GLY A 414 -25.69 4.96 9.52
C GLY A 414 -25.89 4.14 8.26
N GLY A 415 -26.79 4.58 7.38
CA GLY A 415 -27.09 3.86 6.14
C GLY A 415 -25.84 3.75 5.27
N ALA A 416 -25.18 4.88 5.00
CA ALA A 416 -23.87 4.90 4.38
C ALA A 416 -22.74 4.73 5.41
N LEU A 417 -22.68 5.57 6.44
CA LEU A 417 -21.57 5.57 7.40
C LEU A 417 -22.09 5.65 8.83
N TYR A 418 -21.59 4.76 9.70
CA TYR A 418 -21.74 4.87 11.13
C TYR A 418 -20.38 5.13 11.78
N ASN A 419 -20.27 6.21 12.56
CA ASN A 419 -19.05 6.56 13.26
C ASN A 419 -19.26 6.46 14.77
N GLU A 420 -18.47 5.60 15.39
CA GLU A 420 -18.41 5.36 16.81
C GLU A 420 -17.03 5.79 17.30
N GLU A 421 -16.97 7.01 17.83
CA GLU A 421 -15.75 7.68 18.30
C GLU A 421 -14.77 8.13 17.19
N ASN A 422 -13.93 9.11 17.52
CA ASN A 422 -12.95 9.77 16.64
C ASN A 422 -13.51 10.55 15.44
N ASN A 423 -12.60 11.26 14.78
CA ASN A 423 -12.91 12.30 13.81
C ASN A 423 -13.25 11.72 12.43
N LEU A 424 -14.13 12.43 11.73
CA LEU A 424 -14.41 12.18 10.32
C LEU A 424 -13.92 13.38 9.51
N TYR A 425 -13.22 13.10 8.42
CA TYR A 425 -12.75 14.08 7.46
C TYR A 425 -13.35 13.70 6.11
N MET A 426 -14.33 14.45 5.62
CA MET A 426 -15.02 14.16 4.37
C MET A 426 -14.97 15.34 3.42
N PHE A 427 -14.42 15.13 2.23
CA PHE A 427 -14.27 16.18 1.23
C PHE A 427 -14.71 15.70 -0.15
N ASN A 428 -15.47 16.52 -0.85
CA ASN A 428 -15.92 16.23 -2.22
C ASN A 428 -16.62 14.86 -2.31
N CYS A 429 -17.48 14.52 -1.36
CA CYS A 429 -18.16 13.21 -1.34
C CYS A 429 -19.65 13.35 -1.64
N THR A 430 -20.27 12.30 -2.16
CA THR A 430 -21.71 12.24 -2.38
C THR A 430 -22.32 11.07 -1.62
N PHE A 431 -23.38 11.34 -0.86
CA PHE A 431 -24.18 10.37 -0.13
C PHE A 431 -25.63 10.47 -0.59
N SER A 432 -26.19 9.38 -1.13
CA SER A 432 -27.56 9.40 -1.65
C SER A 432 -28.23 8.02 -1.62
N LYS A 433 -29.56 7.96 -1.53
CA LYS A 433 -30.35 6.70 -1.50
C LYS A 433 -30.00 5.73 -0.36
N ASN A 434 -29.25 6.18 0.65
CA ASN A 434 -28.90 5.33 1.79
C ASN A 434 -30.09 5.22 2.76
N ILE A 435 -30.22 4.07 3.42
CA ILE A 435 -31.39 3.74 4.25
C ILE A 435 -30.91 3.33 5.65
N ALA A 436 -31.45 3.96 6.69
CA ALA A 436 -31.26 3.60 8.08
C ALA A 436 -32.44 4.05 8.94
N ALA A 437 -32.54 3.56 10.18
CA ALA A 437 -33.46 4.12 11.16
C ALA A 437 -32.96 5.49 11.66
N ASN A 438 -31.65 5.64 11.87
CA ASN A 438 -31.01 6.90 12.27
C ASN A 438 -29.80 7.20 11.36
N GLY A 439 -29.74 8.40 10.80
CA GLY A 439 -28.62 8.85 9.98
C GLY A 439 -28.53 8.07 8.68
N LEU A 440 -29.21 8.55 7.63
CA LEU A 440 -29.22 7.88 6.33
C LEU A 440 -27.83 7.91 5.70
N ALA A 441 -27.22 9.08 5.61
CA ALA A 441 -25.85 9.22 5.17
C ALA A 441 -24.87 8.96 6.31
N LEU A 442 -25.07 9.60 7.46
CA LEU A 442 -24.13 9.57 8.57
C LEU A 442 -24.87 9.47 9.91
N ALA A 443 -24.44 8.54 10.75
CA ALA A 443 -24.81 8.50 12.15
C ALA A 443 -23.56 8.53 13.03
N CYS A 444 -23.56 9.40 14.04
CA CYS A 444 -22.54 9.46 15.09
C CYS A 444 -23.15 9.09 16.44
N ASP A 445 -22.51 8.15 17.12
CA ASP A 445 -22.86 7.73 18.48
C ASP A 445 -21.59 7.47 19.29
N SER A 446 -21.70 7.47 20.61
CA SER A 446 -20.59 7.23 21.51
C SER A 446 -21.13 6.60 22.79
N LEU A 447 -20.66 5.39 23.10
CA LEU A 447 -21.01 4.68 24.32
C LEU A 447 -20.16 5.15 25.52
N GLY A 448 -19.93 6.47 25.64
CA GLY A 448 -19.25 7.10 26.77
C GLY A 448 -17.87 7.71 26.49
N GLY A 449 -17.47 7.85 25.23
CA GLY A 449 -16.27 8.54 24.79
C GLY A 449 -16.42 10.09 24.76
N ASN A 450 -15.32 10.79 24.49
CA ASN A 450 -15.34 12.24 24.29
C ASN A 450 -16.01 12.59 22.94
N PRO A 451 -16.71 13.72 22.84
CA PRO A 451 -17.28 14.17 21.57
C PRO A 451 -16.17 14.39 20.54
N SER A 452 -16.40 13.87 19.34
CA SER A 452 -15.47 13.95 18.21
C SER A 452 -15.62 15.27 17.47
N ARG A 453 -14.69 15.57 16.56
CA ARG A 453 -14.75 16.75 15.68
C ARG A 453 -14.74 16.31 14.23
N HIS A 454 -15.87 16.47 13.57
CA HIS A 454 -16.05 16.12 12.17
C HIS A 454 -15.86 17.35 11.29
N GLU A 455 -15.05 17.21 10.26
CA GLU A 455 -14.83 18.22 9.23
C GLU A 455 -15.38 17.69 7.91
N ILE A 456 -16.38 18.40 7.37
CA ILE A 456 -17.09 17.99 6.17
C ILE A 456 -17.14 19.21 5.27
N SER A 457 -16.64 19.09 4.04
CA SER A 457 -16.84 20.17 3.07
C SER A 457 -16.96 19.71 1.64
N ASN A 458 -17.54 20.56 0.79
CA ASN A 458 -17.77 20.27 -0.63
C ASN A 458 -18.57 18.98 -0.86
N CYS A 459 -19.38 18.54 0.10
CA CYS A 459 -20.10 17.28 0.01
C CYS A 459 -21.55 17.50 -0.44
N ILE A 460 -22.16 16.47 -1.02
CA ILE A 460 -23.61 16.39 -1.22
C ILE A 460 -24.13 15.25 -0.35
N ILE A 461 -25.03 15.56 0.57
CA ILE A 461 -25.61 14.62 1.53
C ILE A 461 -27.12 14.74 1.42
N TRP A 462 -27.74 13.80 0.70
CA TRP A 462 -29.08 14.00 0.15
C TRP A 462 -29.92 12.71 0.11
N ASP A 463 -31.24 12.89 -0.02
CA ASP A 463 -32.24 11.87 -0.40
C ASP A 463 -32.80 10.97 0.71
N GLY A 464 -33.32 11.60 1.77
CA GLY A 464 -34.17 10.94 2.76
C GLY A 464 -34.47 11.68 4.06
N GLY A 465 -34.00 12.92 4.24
CA GLY A 465 -34.52 13.88 5.23
C GLY A 465 -34.12 13.64 6.70
N ASN A 466 -33.35 12.59 6.98
CA ASN A 466 -32.63 12.36 8.25
C ASN A 466 -31.18 12.00 7.95
N GLU A 467 -30.52 12.84 7.16
CA GLU A 467 -29.22 12.53 6.57
C GLU A 467 -28.12 12.33 7.61
N ILE A 468 -28.04 13.27 8.56
CA ILE A 468 -27.03 13.27 9.61
C ILE A 468 -27.74 13.16 10.96
N TRP A 469 -27.41 12.11 11.69
CA TRP A 469 -27.87 11.90 13.06
C TRP A 469 -26.68 11.94 14.03
N ASN A 470 -26.78 12.77 15.07
CA ASN A 470 -25.74 12.96 16.06
C ASN A 470 -26.34 12.74 17.46
N ASN A 471 -25.86 11.73 18.17
CA ASN A 471 -26.35 11.35 19.49
C ASN A 471 -25.27 11.35 20.59
N ASP A 472 -24.03 11.70 20.24
CA ASP A 472 -22.89 11.72 21.17
C ASP A 472 -22.40 13.13 21.53
N GLY A 473 -23.00 14.15 20.92
CA GLY A 473 -22.59 15.54 21.13
C GLY A 473 -21.30 15.90 20.39
N SER A 474 -20.89 15.08 19.41
CA SER A 474 -19.80 15.40 18.51
C SER A 474 -20.04 16.73 17.80
N MET A 475 -18.96 17.48 17.57
CA MET A 475 -19.00 18.75 16.88
C MET A 475 -18.87 18.53 15.38
N PHE A 476 -19.69 19.23 14.62
CA PHE A 476 -19.65 19.21 13.17
C PHE A 476 -19.24 20.60 12.67
N SER A 477 -18.25 20.62 11.78
CA SER A 477 -17.90 21.78 10.95
C SER A 477 -18.23 21.39 9.52
N ILE A 478 -19.46 21.66 9.09
CA ILE A 478 -19.91 21.35 7.72
C ILE A 478 -19.89 22.65 6.93
N THR A 479 -19.09 22.76 5.88
CA THR A 479 -19.06 24.00 5.09
C THR A 479 -19.14 23.70 3.61
N TYR A 480 -19.65 24.65 2.82
CA TYR A 480 -19.72 24.52 1.36
C TYR A 480 -20.27 23.17 0.89
N SER A 481 -21.31 22.67 1.56
CA SER A 481 -21.94 21.38 1.28
C SER A 481 -23.44 21.53 1.07
N ASP A 482 -24.01 20.64 0.27
CA ASP A 482 -25.46 20.55 0.10
C ASP A 482 -25.98 19.44 1.01
N VAL A 483 -26.71 19.82 2.06
CA VAL A 483 -27.15 18.89 3.10
C VAL A 483 -28.64 19.01 3.32
N GLN A 484 -29.37 17.95 2.99
CA GLN A 484 -30.81 17.91 3.19
C GLN A 484 -31.16 18.01 4.69
N GLY A 485 -32.05 18.94 5.03
CA GLY A 485 -32.46 19.16 6.42
C GLY A 485 -31.83 20.39 7.10
N GLY A 486 -31.13 21.23 6.33
CA GLY A 486 -30.80 22.60 6.70
C GLY A 486 -29.65 22.74 7.70
N TRP A 487 -28.41 22.56 7.22
CA TRP A 487 -27.19 22.85 7.98
C TRP A 487 -26.72 24.28 7.72
N LEU A 488 -26.79 25.15 8.74
CA LEU A 488 -26.68 26.61 8.59
C LEU A 488 -25.25 27.18 8.66
N ASP A 489 -24.23 26.33 8.59
CA ASP A 489 -22.83 26.76 8.55
C ASP A 489 -22.47 27.41 7.20
N LEU A 490 -21.29 28.03 7.13
CA LEU A 490 -20.88 28.89 6.01
C LEU A 490 -20.89 28.13 4.66
N GLY A 491 -21.57 28.72 3.68
CA GLY A 491 -21.59 28.23 2.30
C GLY A 491 -22.45 26.99 2.08
N ASN A 492 -23.15 26.48 3.09
CA ASN A 492 -24.02 25.33 2.90
C ASN A 492 -25.32 25.72 2.20
N ILE A 493 -25.87 24.78 1.45
CA ILE A 493 -27.18 24.86 0.80
C ILE A 493 -28.03 23.65 1.19
N ASP A 494 -29.35 23.77 1.04
CA ASP A 494 -30.32 22.69 1.21
C ASP A 494 -31.30 22.77 0.04
N ILE A 495 -30.92 22.17 -1.08
CA ILE A 495 -31.69 22.19 -2.32
C ILE A 495 -31.49 20.89 -3.08
N ASP A 496 -32.46 20.49 -3.90
CA ASP A 496 -32.29 19.35 -4.79
C ASP A 496 -30.99 19.48 -5.61
N PRO A 497 -30.02 18.54 -5.46
CA PRO A 497 -28.77 18.55 -6.21
C PRO A 497 -28.98 18.47 -7.72
N CYS A 498 -30.18 18.11 -8.19
CA CYS A 498 -30.49 17.94 -9.61
C CYS A 498 -29.53 16.94 -10.28
N PHE A 499 -29.38 15.76 -9.67
CA PHE A 499 -28.63 14.66 -10.28
C PHE A 499 -29.25 14.25 -11.63
N VAL A 500 -28.42 13.80 -12.57
CA VAL A 500 -28.86 13.42 -13.91
C VAL A 500 -29.83 12.24 -13.89
N ASP A 501 -29.43 11.12 -13.29
CA ASP A 501 -30.23 9.90 -13.26
C ASP A 501 -29.82 8.97 -12.11
N VAL A 502 -30.34 9.27 -10.92
CA VAL A 502 -30.09 8.48 -9.70
C VAL A 502 -30.53 7.02 -9.86
N ALA A 503 -31.55 6.73 -10.68
CA ALA A 503 -32.04 5.37 -10.86
C ALA A 503 -31.06 4.46 -11.61
N ASN A 504 -30.17 5.05 -12.41
CA ASN A 504 -29.11 4.37 -13.14
C ASN A 504 -27.71 4.70 -12.59
N ASN A 505 -27.62 5.16 -11.33
CA ASN A 505 -26.38 5.52 -10.64
C ASN A 505 -25.59 6.66 -11.29
N ASP A 506 -26.24 7.55 -12.04
CA ASP A 506 -25.62 8.75 -12.59
C ASP A 506 -25.84 9.95 -11.65
N TYR A 507 -24.82 10.21 -10.83
CA TYR A 507 -24.78 11.29 -9.85
C TYR A 507 -24.09 12.56 -10.38
N HIS A 508 -23.87 12.68 -11.69
CA HIS A 508 -23.43 13.96 -12.25
C HIS A 508 -24.53 15.02 -12.04
N LEU A 509 -24.12 16.29 -11.99
CA LEU A 509 -25.03 17.41 -11.79
C LEU A 509 -25.59 17.85 -13.15
N GLN A 510 -26.90 18.11 -13.22
CA GLN A 510 -27.50 18.65 -14.44
C GLN A 510 -26.99 20.08 -14.69
N SER A 511 -26.74 20.43 -15.96
CA SER A 511 -26.31 21.79 -16.34
C SER A 511 -26.72 22.23 -17.72
N HIS A 512 -27.27 23.45 -17.83
CA HIS A 512 -27.38 24.19 -19.09
C HIS A 512 -26.04 24.59 -19.70
N GLY A 513 -24.95 24.63 -18.91
CA GLY A 513 -23.60 24.89 -19.41
C GLY A 513 -23.13 23.67 -20.18
N TRP A 514 -22.54 22.72 -19.44
CA TRP A 514 -22.23 21.37 -19.93
C TRP A 514 -22.16 20.40 -18.75
N ARG A 515 -22.39 19.11 -18.99
CA ARG A 515 -22.10 18.02 -18.06
C ARG A 515 -21.52 16.81 -18.80
N TRP A 516 -20.76 15.99 -18.10
CA TRP A 516 -20.24 14.74 -18.62
C TRP A 516 -21.36 13.69 -18.68
N ASP A 517 -21.47 12.98 -19.80
CA ASP A 517 -22.28 11.78 -19.95
C ASP A 517 -21.33 10.58 -19.97
N ALA A 518 -21.28 9.84 -18.86
CA ALA A 518 -20.38 8.71 -18.70
C ALA A 518 -20.73 7.52 -19.63
N ASN A 519 -21.99 7.39 -20.04
CA ASN A 519 -22.42 6.29 -20.91
C ASN A 519 -22.00 6.54 -22.37
N MET A 520 -22.00 7.80 -22.79
CA MET A 520 -21.63 8.20 -24.15
C MET A 520 -20.20 8.73 -24.27
N GLU A 521 -19.49 8.84 -23.15
CA GLU A 521 -18.15 9.42 -23.01
C GLU A 521 -18.01 10.78 -23.71
N ARG A 522 -19.01 11.66 -23.51
CA ARG A 522 -19.03 12.98 -24.14
C ARG A 522 -19.72 14.02 -23.28
N TRP A 523 -19.46 15.29 -23.59
CA TRP A 523 -20.16 16.42 -22.97
C TRP A 523 -21.54 16.61 -23.60
N THR A 524 -22.55 16.85 -22.75
CA THR A 524 -23.93 17.18 -23.12
C THR A 524 -24.46 18.30 -22.22
N TRP A 525 -25.69 18.76 -22.41
CA TRP A 525 -26.33 19.80 -21.60
C TRP A 525 -27.76 19.40 -21.24
N ASP A 526 -28.30 20.05 -20.20
CA ASP A 526 -29.65 19.82 -19.68
C ASP A 526 -30.48 21.11 -19.61
N TYR A 527 -31.76 20.95 -19.29
CA TYR A 527 -32.70 22.07 -19.11
C TYR A 527 -32.81 22.56 -17.66
N VAL A 528 -31.91 22.09 -16.79
CA VAL A 528 -31.80 22.47 -15.39
C VAL A 528 -30.31 22.66 -15.09
N THR A 529 -30.00 23.61 -14.21
CA THR A 529 -28.65 23.77 -13.67
C THR A 529 -28.71 23.57 -12.17
N SER A 530 -27.95 22.59 -11.69
CA SER A 530 -27.78 22.35 -10.26
C SER A 530 -27.13 23.55 -9.56
N ARG A 531 -27.61 23.88 -8.36
CA ARG A 531 -26.95 24.87 -7.48
C ARG A 531 -25.70 24.33 -6.78
N CYS A 532 -25.42 23.03 -6.88
CA CYS A 532 -24.15 22.45 -6.43
C CYS A 532 -22.99 22.73 -7.40
N ILE A 533 -23.29 23.15 -8.63
CA ILE A 533 -22.26 23.56 -9.60
C ILE A 533 -21.68 24.88 -9.16
N ASP A 534 -20.36 24.92 -9.07
CA ASP A 534 -19.58 26.09 -8.72
C ASP A 534 -19.95 26.65 -7.34
N ALA A 535 -20.27 25.78 -6.38
CA ALA A 535 -20.75 26.16 -5.05
C ALA A 535 -19.90 25.61 -3.89
N GLY A 536 -18.87 24.81 -4.18
CA GLY A 536 -17.90 24.38 -3.18
C GLY A 536 -17.03 25.53 -2.67
N ASN A 537 -16.16 25.21 -1.71
CA ASN A 537 -15.30 26.15 -1.02
C ASN A 537 -14.44 26.95 -2.02
N PRO A 538 -14.55 28.29 -2.06
CA PRO A 538 -13.83 29.13 -3.01
C PRO A 538 -12.30 28.98 -2.96
N GLY A 539 -11.75 28.76 -1.76
CA GLY A 539 -10.33 28.55 -1.54
C GLY A 539 -9.83 27.16 -1.93
N SER A 540 -10.72 26.20 -2.17
CA SER A 540 -10.34 24.88 -2.68
C SER A 540 -9.87 24.98 -4.14
N LEU A 541 -8.83 24.22 -4.48
CA LEU A 541 -8.39 24.08 -5.86
C LEU A 541 -9.49 23.46 -6.72
N LEU A 542 -9.60 23.90 -7.97
CA LEU A 542 -10.46 23.25 -8.98
C LEU A 542 -10.02 21.82 -9.32
N GLY A 543 -8.79 21.42 -8.96
CA GLY A 543 -8.27 20.10 -9.31
C GLY A 543 -8.31 19.86 -10.83
N GLY A 544 -8.99 18.80 -11.24
CA GLY A 544 -9.23 18.42 -12.63
C GLY A 544 -10.42 19.10 -13.30
N GLU A 545 -11.19 19.96 -12.61
CA GLU A 545 -12.32 20.64 -13.23
C GLU A 545 -11.87 21.58 -14.35
N PHE A 546 -12.55 21.50 -15.50
CA PHE A 546 -12.30 22.43 -16.57
C PHE A 546 -12.83 23.81 -16.21
N LEU A 547 -11.95 24.81 -16.27
CA LEU A 547 -12.39 26.21 -16.27
C LEU A 547 -13.41 26.42 -17.40
N THR A 548 -13.12 25.92 -18.61
CA THR A 548 -14.01 25.94 -19.81
C THR A 548 -13.67 24.79 -20.76
N LEU A 549 -14.61 24.34 -21.60
CA LEU A 549 -14.32 23.29 -22.59
C LEU A 549 -13.43 23.78 -23.75
N PRO A 550 -12.41 23.00 -24.16
CA PRO A 550 -11.53 23.36 -25.28
C PRO A 550 -12.23 23.52 -26.63
N GLU A 551 -13.30 22.76 -26.86
CA GLU A 551 -14.06 22.76 -28.12
C GLU A 551 -15.22 23.75 -28.14
N ASP A 552 -15.44 24.56 -27.09
CA ASP A 552 -16.40 25.67 -27.13
C ASP A 552 -15.78 26.82 -27.95
N PRO A 553 -16.19 27.01 -29.22
CA PRO A 553 -15.47 27.88 -30.15
C PRO A 553 -15.62 29.37 -29.83
N ALA A 554 -16.30 29.74 -28.73
CA ALA A 554 -16.42 31.12 -28.29
C ALA A 554 -16.50 31.31 -26.76
N ASN A 555 -16.23 30.28 -25.97
CA ASN A 555 -16.36 30.32 -24.51
C ASN A 555 -17.73 30.83 -24.03
N LYS A 556 -18.79 30.46 -24.76
CA LYS A 556 -20.14 31.00 -24.61
C LYS A 556 -20.94 30.28 -23.53
N TRP A 557 -20.52 29.09 -23.13
CA TRP A 557 -21.24 28.24 -22.17
C TRP A 557 -20.44 28.13 -20.87
N GLY A 558 -20.31 29.29 -20.20
CA GLY A 558 -19.87 29.50 -18.81
C GLY A 558 -18.49 28.98 -18.39
N LYS A 559 -18.17 29.19 -17.10
CA LYS A 559 -16.82 29.07 -16.53
C LYS A 559 -16.88 28.59 -15.09
N ASN A 560 -16.26 27.47 -14.72
CA ASN A 560 -16.14 27.11 -13.30
C ASN A 560 -15.11 28.03 -12.63
N LEU A 561 -15.52 28.73 -11.57
CA LEU A 561 -14.68 29.63 -10.79
C LEU A 561 -14.36 29.05 -9.40
N ARG A 562 -15.10 28.06 -8.93
CA ARG A 562 -15.06 27.32 -7.67
C ARG A 562 -15.25 25.83 -7.94
N VAL A 563 -14.78 24.99 -7.03
CA VAL A 563 -15.00 23.54 -7.12
C VAL A 563 -16.50 23.25 -7.01
N ASN A 564 -17.02 22.30 -7.77
CA ASN A 564 -18.38 21.80 -7.58
C ASN A 564 -18.47 21.04 -6.24
N MET A 565 -19.67 21.00 -5.65
CA MET A 565 -19.94 20.08 -4.54
C MET A 565 -20.10 18.64 -5.06
N GLY A 566 -19.80 17.66 -4.21
CA GLY A 566 -20.02 16.23 -4.44
C GLY A 566 -18.84 15.48 -5.05
N VAL A 567 -19.05 14.19 -5.32
CA VAL A 567 -18.04 13.21 -5.77
C VAL A 567 -17.29 13.64 -7.03
N TYR A 568 -17.98 14.28 -7.97
CA TYR A 568 -17.37 14.75 -9.21
C TYR A 568 -16.69 16.12 -9.07
N GLY A 569 -16.86 16.81 -7.94
CA GLY A 569 -16.17 18.05 -7.64
C GLY A 569 -14.66 17.85 -7.59
N GLY A 570 -13.93 18.70 -8.30
CA GLY A 570 -12.47 18.60 -8.42
C GLY A 570 -12.00 17.63 -9.50
N THR A 571 -12.90 17.05 -10.30
CA THR A 571 -12.55 16.02 -11.31
C THR A 571 -12.75 16.52 -12.74
N ALA A 572 -12.17 15.81 -13.71
CA ALA A 572 -12.36 16.11 -15.14
C ALA A 572 -13.79 15.84 -15.65
N GLN A 573 -14.65 15.22 -14.84
CA GLN A 573 -16.05 14.93 -15.15
C GLN A 573 -17.02 15.93 -14.51
N ALA A 574 -16.52 16.89 -13.73
CA ALA A 574 -17.33 17.90 -13.08
C ALA A 574 -18.15 18.71 -14.09
N SER A 575 -19.43 18.94 -13.78
CA SER A 575 -20.29 19.74 -14.63
C SER A 575 -19.86 21.21 -14.68
N ILE A 576 -20.13 21.87 -15.79
CA ILE A 576 -19.69 23.24 -16.08
C ILE A 576 -20.86 24.19 -15.91
N ALA A 577 -20.65 25.26 -15.16
CA ALA A 577 -21.62 26.32 -14.96
C ALA A 577 -22.00 27.01 -16.29
N PRO A 578 -23.26 27.44 -16.51
CA PRO A 578 -23.63 28.26 -17.66
C PRO A 578 -23.11 29.71 -17.52
N ILE A 579 -23.22 30.50 -18.59
CA ILE A 579 -22.74 31.88 -18.59
C ILE A 579 -23.47 32.74 -17.54
N GLY A 580 -22.71 33.46 -16.71
CA GLY A 580 -23.25 34.33 -15.66
C GLY A 580 -23.78 33.61 -14.43
N TRP A 581 -23.54 32.31 -14.29
CA TRP A 581 -23.90 31.52 -13.11
C TRP A 581 -22.87 31.61 -11.99
N SER A 582 -21.60 31.55 -12.36
CA SER A 582 -20.48 31.46 -11.43
C SER A 582 -20.14 32.77 -10.74
N LEU A 583 -20.11 32.72 -9.41
CA LEU A 583 -19.66 33.80 -8.53
C LEU A 583 -18.56 33.25 -7.63
N ARG A 584 -17.32 33.71 -7.83
CA ARG A 584 -16.18 33.24 -7.03
C ARG A 584 -16.28 33.73 -5.59
N ALA A 585 -16.74 34.96 -5.41
CA ALA A 585 -16.75 35.64 -4.13
C ALA A 585 -18.08 35.57 -3.36
N ASP A 586 -19.03 34.75 -3.80
CA ASP A 586 -20.26 34.43 -3.06
C ASP A 586 -19.93 33.43 -1.94
N LEU A 587 -19.33 33.92 -0.85
CA LEU A 587 -18.78 33.09 0.21
C LEU A 587 -19.87 32.39 1.03
N ASN A 588 -21.08 32.93 1.08
CA ASN A 588 -22.19 32.36 1.84
C ASN A 588 -23.19 31.56 0.98
N ASN A 589 -22.97 31.48 -0.34
CA ASN A 589 -23.84 30.82 -1.33
C ASN A 589 -25.28 31.36 -1.37
N ASP A 590 -25.47 32.65 -1.07
CA ASP A 590 -26.78 33.31 -1.14
C ASP A 590 -27.19 33.73 -2.57
N GLY A 591 -26.27 33.56 -3.54
CA GLY A 591 -26.47 33.90 -4.94
C GLY A 591 -26.09 35.35 -5.29
N THR A 592 -25.56 36.12 -4.33
CA THR A 592 -25.15 37.51 -4.53
C THR A 592 -23.84 37.82 -3.82
N VAL A 593 -22.95 38.58 -4.47
CA VAL A 593 -21.74 39.10 -3.80
C VAL A 593 -22.04 40.46 -3.17
N ASN A 594 -21.94 40.54 -1.85
CA ASN A 594 -22.35 41.70 -1.06
C ASN A 594 -21.48 41.91 0.20
N LEU A 595 -21.94 42.76 1.13
CA LEU A 595 -21.21 43.08 2.37
C LEU A 595 -21.04 41.87 3.31
N LEU A 596 -21.93 40.88 3.24
CA LEU A 596 -21.83 39.65 4.03
C LEU A 596 -20.64 38.82 3.57
N ASP A 597 -20.42 38.69 2.26
CA ASP A 597 -19.23 38.01 1.72
C ASP A 597 -17.96 38.73 2.11
N TYR A 598 -17.96 40.06 2.04
CA TYR A 598 -16.81 40.83 2.51
C TYR A 598 -16.54 40.60 4.00
N ALA A 599 -17.58 40.51 4.83
CA ALA A 599 -17.43 40.20 6.25
C ALA A 599 -16.83 38.80 6.47
N HIS A 600 -17.23 37.80 5.69
CA HIS A 600 -16.63 36.47 5.72
C HIS A 600 -15.17 36.48 5.25
N GLN A 601 -14.85 37.17 4.16
CA GLN A 601 -13.47 37.32 3.69
C GLN A 601 -12.57 37.98 4.74
N LEU A 602 -13.09 38.99 5.46
CA LEU A 602 -12.35 39.66 6.53
C LEU A 602 -12.06 38.76 7.73
N GLN A 603 -12.87 37.73 7.99
CA GLN A 603 -12.59 36.75 9.05
C GLN A 603 -11.32 35.95 8.76
N ASP A 604 -10.93 35.82 7.49
CA ASP A 604 -9.72 35.12 7.06
C ASP A 604 -8.55 36.04 6.76
N TRP A 605 -8.72 37.36 6.89
CA TRP A 605 -7.71 38.35 6.52
C TRP A 605 -6.35 38.09 7.21
N TYR A 606 -5.28 37.99 6.41
CA TYR A 606 -3.93 37.62 6.83
C TYR A 606 -3.74 36.21 7.44
N LYS A 607 -4.78 35.35 7.45
CA LYS A 607 -4.57 33.93 7.75
C LYS A 607 -3.80 33.26 6.61
N LYS A 608 -3.10 32.18 6.96
CA LYS A 608 -2.29 31.36 6.04
C LYS A 608 -2.55 29.89 6.30
N GLU A 609 -3.53 29.34 5.61
CA GLU A 609 -3.95 27.94 5.69
C GLU A 609 -4.40 27.50 4.29
N SER A 610 -4.44 26.20 4.04
CA SER A 610 -4.97 25.65 2.79
C SER A 610 -6.50 25.80 2.75
N ALA A 611 -7.05 26.16 1.59
CA ALA A 611 -8.49 26.20 1.33
C ALA A 611 -9.30 27.14 2.25
N LEU A 612 -8.70 28.25 2.69
CA LEU A 612 -9.44 29.33 3.35
C LEU A 612 -10.51 29.88 2.40
N PRO A 613 -11.78 29.98 2.82
CA PRO A 613 -12.82 30.49 1.93
C PRO A 613 -12.56 31.90 1.40
N GLY A 614 -11.91 32.75 2.20
CA GLY A 614 -11.48 34.09 1.77
C GLY A 614 -10.33 34.12 0.76
N ASP A 615 -9.61 33.01 0.53
CA ASP A 615 -8.45 32.88 -0.38
C ASP A 615 -8.95 32.62 -1.81
N LEU A 616 -9.52 33.66 -2.43
CA LEU A 616 -10.15 33.59 -3.74
C LEU A 616 -9.13 33.40 -4.89
N ASN A 617 -7.86 33.73 -4.68
CA ASN A 617 -6.80 33.50 -5.67
C ASN A 617 -6.07 32.15 -5.47
N ARG A 618 -6.28 31.49 -4.32
CA ARG A 618 -5.73 30.19 -3.93
C ARG A 618 -4.21 30.19 -3.80
N ASP A 619 -3.65 31.28 -3.28
CA ASP A 619 -2.21 31.43 -3.05
C ASP A 619 -1.76 31.00 -1.64
N GLY A 620 -2.71 30.53 -0.82
CA GLY A 620 -2.50 30.09 0.56
C GLY A 620 -2.54 31.23 1.56
N SER A 621 -2.99 32.43 1.17
CA SER A 621 -3.13 33.57 2.06
C SER A 621 -4.25 34.52 1.64
N VAL A 622 -5.03 35.02 2.59
CA VAL A 622 -6.05 36.04 2.30
C VAL A 622 -5.44 37.43 2.40
N ALA A 623 -5.39 38.14 1.28
CA ALA A 623 -4.77 39.46 1.16
C ALA A 623 -5.51 40.38 0.16
N PHE A 624 -4.85 41.47 -0.24
CA PHE A 624 -5.43 42.47 -1.14
C PHE A 624 -5.83 41.94 -2.51
N LEU A 625 -5.20 40.85 -2.99
CA LEU A 625 -5.56 40.25 -4.27
C LEU A 625 -6.93 39.54 -4.19
N ASP A 626 -7.25 38.94 -3.05
CA ASP A 626 -8.57 38.35 -2.80
C ASP A 626 -9.65 39.40 -2.64
N LEU A 627 -9.33 40.51 -1.97
CA LEU A 627 -10.24 41.66 -1.90
C LEU A 627 -10.53 42.22 -3.30
N TYR A 628 -9.52 42.27 -4.16
CA TYR A 628 -9.70 42.68 -5.54
C TYR A 628 -10.66 41.74 -6.30
N LEU A 629 -10.50 40.43 -6.15
CA LEU A 629 -11.40 39.44 -6.75
C LEU A 629 -12.83 39.57 -6.21
N LEU A 630 -13.00 39.80 -4.91
CA LEU A 630 -14.31 40.05 -4.32
C LEU A 630 -14.98 41.30 -4.89
N ILE A 631 -14.23 42.41 -5.00
CA ILE A 631 -14.75 43.65 -5.58
C ILE A 631 -15.12 43.47 -7.05
N LEU A 632 -14.36 42.68 -7.81
CA LEU A 632 -14.69 42.38 -9.20
C LEU A 632 -16.07 41.72 -9.29
N ASP A 633 -16.30 40.64 -8.55
CA ASP A 633 -17.60 39.96 -8.57
C ASP A 633 -18.73 40.84 -8.00
N TRP A 634 -18.47 41.61 -6.94
CA TRP A 634 -19.46 42.55 -6.38
C TRP A 634 -19.90 43.62 -7.39
N LEU A 635 -18.97 44.13 -8.21
CA LEU A 635 -19.29 45.11 -9.25
C LEU A 635 -19.90 44.46 -10.50
N THR A 636 -19.83 43.14 -10.65
CA THR A 636 -20.59 42.46 -11.70
C THR A 636 -22.06 42.44 -11.32
N HIS A 637 -22.90 43.08 -12.15
CA HIS A 637 -24.34 42.94 -12.02
C HIS A 637 -24.75 41.54 -12.47
N THR A 638 -24.79 40.57 -11.56
CA THR A 638 -25.58 39.36 -11.79
C THR A 638 -27.05 39.75 -11.68
N THR A 639 -27.80 39.59 -12.78
CA THR A 639 -29.25 39.81 -12.81
C THR A 639 -30.02 38.67 -12.14
N TRP A 640 -29.45 38.05 -11.10
CA TRP A 640 -29.88 36.75 -10.56
C TRP A 640 -31.18 36.77 -9.73
N CYS A 641 -32.02 37.80 -9.92
CA CYS A 641 -33.34 37.92 -9.31
C CYS A 641 -34.32 38.67 -10.24
N LYS A 642 -34.53 38.16 -11.46
CA LYS A 642 -35.78 38.38 -12.22
C LYS A 642 -36.28 37.12 -12.87
#